data_AF-A0A8X8WJN7-F1
#
_entry.id   AF-A0A8X8WJN7-F1
#
_cell.length_a   1.000
_cell.length_b   1.000
_cell.length_c   1.000
_cell.angle_alpha   90.00
_cell.angle_beta   90.00
_cell.angle_gamma   90.00
#
_symmetry.space_group_name_H-M   'P 1'
#
loop_
_entity.id
_entity.type
_entity.pdbx_description
1 polymer ?
#
loop_
_entity_poly.entity_id
_entity_poly.type
_entity_poly.pdbx_seq_one_letter_code
_entity_poly.pdbx_strand_id
1 'polypeptide(L)'
;MDYNSLLPFPDLNHLPSTSSTFPTPLIVPKIEPKLEPLDETLPSPLPPPPGLDLFSEYNRLCGLFQSTIPGGIQPNGAVSALPNSHPDSLALVPVPDPNPSLSDVVVLSPPGSGRKLPNRSAELVRITDLKAEDELYFRDTVRKTRMLFESLRIFAIVEDEKRRDTLGANRRTRGDLKAAAIMRERGLWINRDKRIVGSMPGVLVGDAFFFRMELCVIGLHGQAQAGIDYVPSSQSSNGEPIATSIIVSGGYEDDEDSGDVIVYTGHGGQDNHGRQVMHQKLECGNLALERSMHYGVEVRVIRGFKYEGSANGKVYVYDGLYKIVDTWFDVGKSGFGVFKFKLIRIENQVEMGSGIFKFAVSLRTQPLEARPRGYNSLDLSSKKENFPVFFFNDVDMDHSPMYCDYLVTTVFPPYVYNVGRGNGCNCAGGCLDDCLCAMKNGGEFAYDLQGILVRGKPLIFECGPHCSCPPTCRNRVTQKGVRNRFEVFRSKETGWGVRSLDLIQAGSFICEFAGVVLTREQAQIFTMNGDRLVYPSRFTGNWKQWGNLSEVFSDYVCPESPSVPPLDFAMDVSRMRNIACYLSHSTSSNVMVQFVLYDHNNLSFPRVMLFAMENIPPLRELSLDYGVADESNMGKLAICN
;
A
#
# COMPACT_ATOMS: atom_id res chain seq x y z
N MET A 1 -52.16 38.65 15.65
CA MET A 1 -51.05 39.40 16.24
C MET A 1 -49.81 38.96 15.48
N ASP A 2 -49.54 39.44 14.26
CA ASP A 2 -49.39 40.84 13.79
C ASP A 2 -48.18 41.48 14.46
N TYR A 3 -47.18 42.06 13.77
CA TYR A 3 -47.16 42.81 12.50
C TYR A 3 -46.00 42.31 11.57
N ASN A 4 -45.97 42.34 10.23
CA ASN A 4 -46.18 43.40 9.22
C ASN A 4 -45.35 44.69 9.45
N SER A 5 -44.14 44.86 8.89
CA SER A 5 -43.90 45.24 7.48
C SER A 5 -42.53 46.01 7.40
N LEU A 6 -41.93 46.43 6.27
CA LEU A 6 -42.27 46.33 4.83
C LEU A 6 -41.00 46.17 3.93
N LEU A 7 -40.58 47.19 3.17
CA LEU A 7 -39.60 47.23 2.05
C LEU A 7 -39.06 48.70 1.90
N PRO A 8 -38.09 49.08 1.02
CA PRO A 8 -37.73 48.45 -0.27
C PRO A 8 -36.25 48.43 -0.73
N PHE A 9 -36.06 47.78 -1.89
CA PHE A 9 -34.92 47.94 -2.82
C PHE A 9 -34.82 49.36 -3.41
N PRO A 10 -33.70 49.66 -4.09
CA PRO A 10 -33.85 49.99 -5.51
C PRO A 10 -32.93 49.16 -6.44
N ASP A 11 -33.41 48.94 -7.65
CA ASP A 11 -32.67 48.48 -8.83
C ASP A 11 -33.14 49.33 -10.02
N LEU A 12 -32.22 49.77 -10.90
CA LEU A 12 -32.49 50.21 -12.28
C LEU A 12 -31.21 50.69 -13.00
N ASN A 13 -31.02 50.21 -14.22
CA ASN A 13 -30.09 50.78 -15.20
C ASN A 13 -30.71 52.02 -15.88
N HIS A 14 -29.92 53.07 -16.16
CA HIS A 14 -30.18 53.99 -17.27
C HIS A 14 -28.90 54.70 -17.76
N LEU A 15 -28.78 54.85 -19.09
CA LEU A 15 -27.74 55.63 -19.79
C LEU A 15 -28.07 57.14 -19.80
N PRO A 16 -27.08 58.01 -20.05
CA PRO A 16 -27.11 58.71 -21.34
C PRO A 16 -25.75 58.89 -22.04
N SER A 17 -25.83 59.20 -23.34
CA SER A 17 -24.76 59.67 -24.23
C SER A 17 -24.57 61.20 -24.09
N THR A 18 -23.58 61.92 -24.65
CA THR A 18 -22.48 61.67 -25.63
C THR A 18 -21.51 62.88 -25.64
N SER A 19 -20.22 62.72 -25.99
CA SER A 19 -19.51 63.48 -27.07
C SER A 19 -17.99 63.76 -26.86
N SER A 20 -17.18 63.32 -27.83
CA SER A 20 -15.93 63.95 -28.37
C SER A 20 -14.77 64.42 -27.47
N THR A 21 -13.59 63.80 -27.63
CA THR A 21 -12.42 64.43 -28.31
C THR A 21 -11.38 63.36 -28.75
N PHE A 22 -10.30 63.78 -29.43
CA PHE A 22 -9.48 62.94 -30.34
C PHE A 22 -8.29 62.19 -29.69
N PRO A 23 -7.81 61.09 -30.32
CA PRO A 23 -6.59 60.38 -29.95
C PRO A 23 -5.34 60.82 -30.74
N THR A 24 -4.15 60.51 -30.21
CA THR A 24 -2.84 60.62 -30.89
C THR A 24 -1.92 59.43 -30.53
N PRO A 25 -0.89 59.10 -31.34
CA PRO A 25 -0.56 57.70 -31.61
C PRO A 25 0.81 57.21 -31.10
N LEU A 26 1.04 55.90 -31.22
CA LEU A 26 2.37 55.28 -31.27
C LEU A 26 2.59 54.55 -32.60
N ILE A 27 3.85 54.37 -32.99
CA ILE A 27 4.29 54.32 -34.39
C ILE A 27 4.79 52.92 -34.78
N VAL A 28 4.43 52.48 -35.98
CA VAL A 28 5.00 51.30 -36.65
C VAL A 28 5.97 51.75 -37.75
N PRO A 29 7.24 51.31 -37.73
CA PRO A 29 8.13 51.34 -38.89
C PRO A 29 8.03 50.02 -39.67
N LYS A 30 7.77 50.08 -40.98
CA LYS A 30 7.88 48.94 -41.91
C LYS A 30 8.79 49.35 -43.07
N ILE A 31 9.91 48.67 -43.26
CA ILE A 31 10.83 48.88 -44.40
C ILE A 31 11.34 47.53 -44.94
N GLU A 32 11.22 47.37 -46.25
CA GLU A 32 11.84 46.32 -47.09
C GLU A 32 12.73 47.06 -48.15
N PRO A 33 13.34 46.40 -49.15
CA PRO A 33 14.65 45.75 -49.02
C PRO A 33 15.69 46.25 -50.05
N LYS A 34 16.99 45.96 -49.87
CA LYS A 34 17.94 45.96 -51.02
C LYS A 34 19.28 45.21 -50.81
N LEU A 35 19.42 44.14 -51.60
CA LEU A 35 20.56 43.62 -52.39
C LEU A 35 22.04 43.78 -51.96
N GLU A 36 22.83 42.84 -52.49
CA GLU A 36 24.17 42.38 -52.10
C GLU A 36 25.34 43.18 -52.72
N PRO A 37 26.62 42.78 -52.49
CA PRO A 37 27.21 41.76 -53.39
C PRO A 37 28.06 40.65 -52.73
N LEU A 38 28.08 39.49 -53.40
CA LEU A 38 29.20 38.54 -53.70
C LEU A 38 30.54 38.72 -52.92
N ASP A 39 31.24 37.69 -52.44
CA ASP A 39 31.13 36.21 -52.59
C ASP A 39 31.77 35.52 -51.31
N GLU A 40 32.35 34.31 -51.21
CA GLU A 40 32.80 33.24 -52.13
C GLU A 40 32.84 31.85 -51.42
N THR A 41 32.73 30.75 -52.18
CA THR A 41 33.06 29.33 -51.84
C THR A 41 32.40 28.61 -50.64
N LEU A 42 31.77 27.46 -50.94
CA LEU A 42 31.34 26.42 -49.98
C LEU A 42 32.45 25.41 -49.68
N PRO A 43 32.62 24.98 -48.41
CA PRO A 43 33.09 23.65 -48.05
C PRO A 43 31.91 22.69 -47.78
N SER A 44 32.07 21.41 -48.13
CA SER A 44 31.06 20.36 -47.93
C SER A 44 30.74 20.07 -46.46
N PRO A 45 29.53 19.62 -46.10
CA PRO A 45 29.23 19.11 -44.76
C PRO A 45 30.08 17.86 -44.45
N LEU A 46 30.63 17.81 -43.24
CA LEU A 46 31.42 16.68 -42.74
C LEU A 46 30.53 15.43 -42.54
N PRO A 47 31.08 14.21 -42.75
CA PRO A 47 30.36 12.97 -42.46
C PRO A 47 30.14 12.80 -40.94
N PRO A 48 29.10 12.06 -40.52
CA PRO A 48 28.85 11.81 -39.11
C PRO A 48 29.97 10.97 -38.47
N PRO A 49 30.22 11.12 -37.15
CA PRO A 49 31.23 10.34 -36.46
C PRO A 49 30.87 8.84 -36.45
N PRO A 50 31.85 7.93 -36.60
CA PRO A 50 31.61 6.50 -36.44
C PRO A 50 31.19 6.18 -34.99
N GLY A 51 30.23 5.28 -34.83
CA GLY A 51 29.64 4.97 -33.52
C GLY A 51 30.63 4.32 -32.57
N LEU A 52 30.48 4.61 -31.26
CA LEU A 52 31.17 3.88 -30.22
C LEU A 52 30.64 2.44 -30.16
N ASP A 53 31.47 1.47 -30.57
CA ASP A 53 31.21 0.07 -30.27
C ASP A 53 31.51 -0.20 -28.79
N LEU A 54 30.46 -0.14 -27.94
CA LEU A 54 30.57 -0.47 -26.51
C LEU A 54 31.14 -1.88 -26.27
N PHE A 55 31.01 -2.82 -27.21
CA PHE A 55 31.55 -4.16 -27.08
C PHE A 55 33.08 -4.16 -27.10
N SER A 56 33.72 -3.23 -27.83
CA SER A 56 35.17 -3.09 -27.87
C SER A 56 35.76 -2.55 -26.56
N GLU A 57 35.17 -1.51 -25.97
CA GLU A 57 35.58 -0.97 -24.67
C GLU A 57 35.32 -1.96 -23.53
N TYR A 58 34.18 -2.67 -23.54
CA TYR A 58 33.88 -3.71 -22.56
C TYR A 58 34.96 -4.82 -22.54
N ASN A 59 35.31 -5.36 -23.71
CA ASN A 59 36.34 -6.39 -23.81
C ASN A 59 37.75 -5.87 -23.40
N ARG A 60 38.05 -4.61 -23.70
CA ARG A 60 39.30 -3.93 -23.27
C ARG A 60 39.40 -3.81 -21.75
N LEU A 61 38.29 -3.47 -21.08
CA LEU A 61 38.22 -3.41 -19.62
C LEU A 61 38.29 -4.81 -18.97
N CYS A 62 37.63 -5.81 -19.54
CA CYS A 62 37.74 -7.20 -19.07
C CYS A 62 39.18 -7.74 -19.16
N GLY A 63 39.91 -7.41 -20.23
CA GLY A 63 41.32 -7.83 -20.38
C GLY A 63 42.25 -7.29 -19.30
N LEU A 64 42.03 -6.07 -18.82
CA LEU A 64 42.81 -5.45 -17.74
C LEU A 64 42.57 -6.10 -16.38
N PHE A 65 41.42 -6.72 -16.15
CA PHE A 65 41.13 -7.48 -14.92
C PHE A 65 41.68 -8.91 -14.93
N GLN A 66 42.04 -9.46 -16.10
CA GLN A 66 42.56 -10.84 -16.21
C GLN A 66 44.07 -10.94 -16.01
N SER A 67 44.81 -9.83 -16.04
CA SER A 67 46.27 -9.80 -15.80
C SER A 67 46.66 -9.76 -14.31
N THR A 68 45.69 -9.75 -13.38
CA THR A 68 45.92 -9.57 -11.93
C THR A 68 45.59 -10.78 -11.06
N ILE A 69 45.28 -11.96 -11.63
CA ILE A 69 45.00 -13.20 -10.87
C ILE A 69 45.88 -14.36 -11.39
N PRO A 70 46.78 -14.95 -10.57
CA PRO A 70 47.60 -16.09 -10.98
C PRO A 70 46.85 -17.44 -10.91
N GLY A 71 46.68 -18.11 -12.06
CA GLY A 71 46.07 -19.45 -12.20
C GLY A 71 44.52 -19.43 -12.21
N GLY A 72 43.80 -20.25 -12.98
CA GLY A 72 44.16 -21.48 -13.72
C GLY A 72 43.71 -22.72 -12.93
N ILE A 73 43.06 -23.76 -13.49
CA ILE A 73 42.83 -24.21 -14.89
C ILE A 73 41.40 -24.83 -15.00
N GLN A 74 40.90 -25.13 -16.21
CA GLN A 74 39.65 -25.90 -16.44
C GLN A 74 39.86 -27.46 -16.37
N PRO A 75 39.18 -28.38 -17.11
CA PRO A 75 38.32 -29.36 -16.42
C PRO A 75 38.58 -30.85 -16.75
N ASN A 76 37.76 -31.73 -16.15
CA ASN A 76 37.57 -33.18 -16.41
C ASN A 76 38.66 -34.15 -15.89
N GLY A 77 38.26 -35.28 -15.28
CA GLY A 77 39.18 -36.42 -15.05
C GLY A 77 38.91 -37.33 -13.84
N ALA A 78 38.02 -38.31 -14.02
CA ALA A 78 37.78 -39.53 -13.22
C ALA A 78 38.79 -40.03 -12.14
N VAL A 79 38.23 -40.40 -10.96
CA VAL A 79 38.45 -41.67 -10.19
C VAL A 79 39.63 -41.84 -9.19
N SER A 80 39.22 -42.15 -7.94
CA SER A 80 39.83 -43.02 -6.90
C SER A 80 40.77 -42.47 -5.78
N ALA A 81 40.64 -43.15 -4.62
CA ALA A 81 41.54 -43.27 -3.46
C ALA A 81 41.62 -42.19 -2.35
N LEU A 82 41.41 -42.68 -1.12
CA LEU A 82 41.63 -42.14 0.25
C LEU A 82 43.04 -42.56 0.77
N PRO A 83 43.52 -42.20 1.99
CA PRO A 83 43.11 -41.17 2.98
C PRO A 83 44.31 -40.34 3.57
N ASN A 84 44.04 -39.55 4.64
CA ASN A 84 44.98 -39.03 5.67
C ASN A 84 45.95 -37.87 5.23
N SER A 85 46.39 -36.94 6.10
CA SER A 85 46.06 -36.64 7.52
C SER A 85 46.36 -35.17 7.92
N HIS A 86 45.70 -34.71 9.00
CA HIS A 86 45.99 -33.52 9.84
C HIS A 86 47.40 -33.52 10.49
N PRO A 87 47.84 -32.47 11.24
CA PRO A 87 47.37 -31.06 11.41
C PRO A 87 48.52 -30.01 11.40
N ASP A 88 48.22 -28.77 11.86
CA ASP A 88 49.11 -27.88 12.67
C ASP A 88 50.33 -27.16 12.02
N SER A 89 50.80 -25.98 12.46
CA SER A 89 50.23 -24.94 13.36
C SER A 89 51.04 -23.60 13.30
N LEU A 90 50.43 -22.49 13.77
CA LEU A 90 51.07 -21.24 14.28
C LEU A 90 51.99 -20.40 13.32
N ALA A 91 52.45 -19.18 13.66
CA ALA A 91 51.84 -17.92 14.13
C ALA A 91 52.94 -16.86 14.37
N LEU A 92 52.70 -15.56 14.10
CA LEU A 92 53.32 -14.29 14.61
C LEU A 92 52.50 -13.10 14.01
N VAL A 93 52.31 -11.85 14.51
CA VAL A 93 52.91 -10.94 15.54
C VAL A 93 53.73 -9.77 14.89
N PRO A 94 53.60 -8.48 15.32
CA PRO A 94 52.83 -7.47 14.53
C PRO A 94 53.41 -6.01 14.54
N VAL A 95 52.54 -4.96 14.46
CA VAL A 95 52.72 -3.51 14.83
C VAL A 95 53.21 -2.53 13.70
N PRO A 96 52.76 -1.25 13.57
CA PRO A 96 51.57 -0.52 14.10
C PRO A 96 50.68 0.27 13.08
N ASP A 97 49.51 0.70 13.58
CA ASP A 97 48.68 1.93 13.35
C ASP A 97 49.21 3.13 12.48
N PRO A 98 48.31 3.97 11.87
CA PRO A 98 47.28 4.73 12.61
C PRO A 98 45.86 4.89 12.00
N ASN A 99 44.89 5.02 12.91
CA ASN A 99 43.49 5.46 12.70
C ASN A 99 43.34 6.95 12.30
N PRO A 100 42.21 7.35 11.67
CA PRO A 100 41.14 7.96 12.49
C PRO A 100 39.69 7.53 12.15
N SER A 101 38.99 7.01 13.17
CA SER A 101 37.56 7.15 13.48
C SER A 101 36.50 7.27 12.36
N LEU A 102 35.65 6.24 12.24
CA LEU A 102 34.19 6.36 12.05
C LEU A 102 33.52 5.19 12.80
N SER A 103 32.34 5.41 13.42
CA SER A 103 31.76 4.45 14.38
C SER A 103 30.96 3.31 13.73
N ASP A 104 31.01 2.13 14.34
CA ASP A 104 30.63 0.85 13.74
C ASP A 104 29.17 0.71 13.26
N VAL A 105 29.02 0.34 11.98
CA VAL A 105 27.82 -0.32 11.45
C VAL A 105 28.15 -1.81 11.26
N VAL A 106 27.76 -2.65 12.22
CA VAL A 106 28.07 -4.10 12.19
C VAL A 106 26.99 -4.91 11.47
N VAL A 107 27.31 -5.44 10.29
CA VAL A 107 26.43 -6.31 9.50
C VAL A 107 27.02 -7.73 9.38
N LEU A 108 26.36 -8.67 10.06
CA LEU A 108 26.31 -10.13 9.83
C LEU A 108 27.60 -11.00 9.87
N SER A 109 27.45 -12.18 10.52
CA SER A 109 28.06 -13.49 10.20
C SER A 109 27.41 -14.59 11.11
N PRO A 110 27.79 -15.89 11.09
CA PRO A 110 27.03 -16.95 10.41
C PRO A 110 26.15 -17.81 11.36
N PRO A 111 25.43 -18.86 10.88
CA PRO A 111 24.43 -19.59 11.66
C PRO A 111 25.01 -20.76 12.48
N GLY A 112 24.45 -20.98 13.67
CA GLY A 112 24.75 -22.16 14.50
C GLY A 112 24.30 -21.96 15.96
N SER A 113 23.55 -22.92 16.51
CA SER A 113 22.93 -22.89 17.85
C SER A 113 21.90 -21.77 18.11
N GLY A 114 21.04 -21.98 19.11
CA GLY A 114 19.92 -21.09 19.43
C GLY A 114 20.37 -19.77 20.08
N ARG A 115 20.44 -18.70 19.28
CA ARG A 115 20.78 -17.35 19.78
C ARG A 115 19.76 -16.86 20.81
N LYS A 116 20.15 -16.80 22.08
CA LYS A 116 19.61 -15.77 22.99
C LYS A 116 19.92 -14.41 22.35
N LEU A 117 18.90 -13.59 22.09
CA LEU A 117 19.13 -12.24 21.59
C LEU A 117 19.97 -11.44 22.59
N PRO A 118 20.84 -10.51 22.13
CA PRO A 118 21.68 -9.72 23.01
C PRO A 118 20.83 -8.87 23.97
N ASN A 119 21.28 -8.78 25.21
CA ASN A 119 20.56 -8.11 26.29
C ASN A 119 20.73 -6.59 26.16
N ARG A 120 19.84 -5.94 25.39
CA ARG A 120 19.83 -4.48 25.19
C ARG A 120 19.32 -3.74 26.46
N SER A 121 19.72 -2.48 26.65
CA SER A 121 19.39 -1.61 27.83
C SER A 121 17.93 -1.64 28.33
N ALA A 122 17.67 -1.68 29.64
CA ALA A 122 16.30 -1.70 30.19
C ALA A 122 15.65 -0.31 30.30
N GLU A 123 15.91 0.58 29.34
CA GLU A 123 15.52 1.99 29.41
C GLU A 123 14.36 2.30 28.46
N LEU A 124 13.35 3.05 28.94
CA LEU A 124 12.23 3.50 28.14
C LEU A 124 12.67 4.66 27.25
N VAL A 125 12.37 4.58 25.95
CA VAL A 125 12.80 5.54 24.94
C VAL A 125 11.57 6.23 24.37
N ARG A 126 11.58 7.56 24.32
CA ARG A 126 10.72 8.33 23.41
C ARG A 126 11.52 8.63 22.15
N ILE A 127 10.88 8.48 21.00
CA ILE A 127 11.48 8.82 19.71
C ILE A 127 10.77 10.08 19.22
N THR A 128 11.50 11.19 19.25
CA THR A 128 11.09 12.52 18.77
C THR A 128 12.07 12.98 17.71
N ASP A 129 11.74 14.08 17.01
CA ASP A 129 12.69 14.84 16.18
C ASP A 129 13.37 14.02 15.07
N LEU A 130 12.66 13.01 14.55
CA LEU A 130 13.05 12.26 13.35
C LEU A 130 13.12 13.21 12.15
N LYS A 131 14.13 13.01 11.30
CA LYS A 131 14.18 13.70 10.01
C LYS A 131 13.20 13.05 9.03
N ALA A 132 12.79 13.79 8.00
CA ALA A 132 11.97 13.24 6.91
C ALA A 132 12.61 11.99 6.24
N GLU A 133 13.94 11.90 6.16
CA GLU A 133 14.64 10.70 5.66
C GLU A 133 14.42 9.48 6.58
N ASP A 134 14.46 9.67 7.90
CA ASP A 134 14.19 8.62 8.89
C ASP A 134 12.70 8.23 8.91
N GLU A 135 11.80 9.20 8.84
CA GLU A 135 10.34 8.96 8.79
C GLU A 135 9.94 8.10 7.59
N LEU A 136 10.49 8.41 6.40
CA LEU A 136 10.30 7.62 5.18
C LEU A 136 10.88 6.21 5.33
N TYR A 137 12.10 6.08 5.86
CA TYR A 137 12.75 4.80 6.12
C TYR A 137 11.95 3.91 7.08
N PHE A 138 11.47 4.46 8.19
CA PHE A 138 10.64 3.72 9.14
C PHE A 138 9.26 3.38 8.55
N ARG A 139 8.67 4.27 7.75
CA ARG A 139 7.38 3.99 7.08
C ARG A 139 7.50 2.85 6.06
N ASP A 140 8.56 2.85 5.26
CA ASP A 140 8.87 1.76 4.33
C ASP A 140 9.13 0.44 5.08
N THR A 141 9.93 0.48 6.15
CA THR A 141 10.18 -0.67 7.04
C THR A 141 8.89 -1.27 7.59
N VAL A 142 7.96 -0.44 8.10
CA VAL A 142 6.64 -0.89 8.56
C VAL A 142 5.83 -1.49 7.40
N ARG A 143 5.78 -0.84 6.23
CA ARG A 143 5.04 -1.33 5.05
C ARG A 143 5.56 -2.70 4.57
N LYS A 144 6.87 -2.87 4.43
CA LYS A 144 7.50 -4.15 4.07
C LYS A 144 7.22 -5.24 5.10
N THR A 145 7.31 -4.92 6.39
CA THR A 145 6.99 -5.86 7.48
C THR A 145 5.53 -6.33 7.42
N ARG A 146 4.58 -5.42 7.13
CA ARG A 146 3.15 -5.76 6.98
C ARG A 146 2.88 -6.57 5.70
N MET A 147 3.49 -6.19 4.58
CA MET A 147 3.40 -6.93 3.30
C MET A 147 3.91 -8.37 3.45
N LEU A 148 5.01 -8.57 4.19
CA LEU A 148 5.55 -9.90 4.48
C LEU A 148 4.64 -10.71 5.43
N PHE A 149 4.08 -10.07 6.47
CA PHE A 149 3.10 -10.71 7.36
C PHE A 149 1.87 -11.19 6.58
N GLU A 150 1.30 -10.35 5.72
CA GLU A 150 0.14 -10.70 4.89
C GLU A 150 0.48 -11.78 3.84
N SER A 151 1.65 -11.69 3.20
CA SER A 151 2.15 -12.72 2.27
C SER A 151 2.28 -14.09 2.96
N LEU A 152 2.88 -14.14 4.16
CA LEU A 152 2.97 -15.36 4.97
C LEU A 152 1.60 -15.85 5.46
N ARG A 153 0.68 -14.94 5.79
CA ARG A 153 -0.68 -15.26 6.24
C ARG A 153 -1.46 -15.96 5.13
N ILE A 154 -1.40 -15.44 3.91
CA ILE A 154 -2.08 -16.01 2.74
C ILE A 154 -1.42 -17.33 2.34
N PHE A 155 -0.09 -17.39 2.27
CA PHE A 155 0.65 -18.64 2.01
C PHE A 155 0.29 -19.75 3.03
N ALA A 156 0.23 -19.44 4.32
CA ALA A 156 -0.15 -20.38 5.37
C ALA A 156 -1.63 -20.80 5.34
N ILE A 157 -2.51 -20.07 4.64
CA ILE A 157 -3.89 -20.47 4.37
C ILE A 157 -3.94 -21.42 3.17
N VAL A 158 -3.31 -21.05 2.05
CA VAL A 158 -3.24 -21.88 0.82
C VAL A 158 -2.59 -23.24 1.11
N GLU A 159 -1.49 -23.26 1.87
CA GLU A 159 -0.82 -24.50 2.27
C GLU A 159 -1.65 -25.37 3.21
N ASP A 160 -2.50 -24.80 4.06
CA ASP A 160 -3.45 -25.57 4.85
C ASP A 160 -4.61 -26.11 3.99
N GLU A 161 -5.02 -25.38 2.95
CA GLU A 161 -6.10 -25.78 2.05
C GLU A 161 -5.72 -27.00 1.21
N LYS A 162 -4.54 -26.98 0.58
CA LYS A 162 -3.94 -28.16 -0.08
C LYS A 162 -3.88 -29.40 0.84
N ARG A 163 -3.74 -29.19 2.17
CA ARG A 163 -3.68 -30.26 3.18
C ARG A 163 -5.06 -30.69 3.70
N ARG A 164 -6.08 -29.81 3.66
CA ARG A 164 -7.44 -30.18 4.07
C ARG A 164 -8.05 -31.21 3.12
N ASP A 165 -7.75 -31.13 1.83
CA ASP A 165 -8.21 -32.09 0.81
C ASP A 165 -7.68 -33.52 1.02
N THR A 166 -6.64 -33.71 1.84
CA THR A 166 -6.13 -35.04 2.24
C THR A 166 -6.51 -35.46 3.67
N LEU A 167 -7.02 -34.56 4.52
CA LEU A 167 -7.17 -34.80 5.97
C LEU A 167 -8.49 -34.32 6.62
N GLY A 168 -9.43 -33.72 5.87
CA GLY A 168 -10.84 -33.56 6.28
C GLY A 168 -11.12 -32.70 7.53
N ALA A 169 -10.22 -31.79 7.91
CA ALA A 169 -10.27 -31.10 9.20
C ALA A 169 -11.03 -29.74 9.16
N ASN A 170 -12.21 -29.67 9.78
CA ASN A 170 -13.08 -28.47 9.88
C ASN A 170 -12.57 -27.32 10.79
N ARG A 171 -11.26 -27.17 11.01
CA ARG A 171 -10.70 -26.06 11.81
C ARG A 171 -10.35 -24.87 10.91
N ARG A 172 -10.86 -23.67 11.25
CA ARG A 172 -10.44 -22.40 10.61
C ARG A 172 -8.92 -22.22 10.78
N THR A 173 -8.19 -22.09 9.67
CA THR A 173 -6.75 -21.85 9.70
C THR A 173 -6.43 -20.50 10.35
N ARG A 174 -5.67 -20.53 11.44
CA ARG A 174 -5.09 -19.35 12.08
C ARG A 174 -3.78 -18.94 11.39
N GLY A 175 -3.90 -18.51 10.13
CA GLY A 175 -2.78 -18.04 9.32
C GLY A 175 -2.05 -16.86 9.97
N ASP A 176 -2.78 -16.03 10.73
CA ASP A 176 -2.25 -14.93 11.53
C ASP A 176 -1.27 -15.38 12.63
N LEU A 177 -1.57 -16.50 13.30
CA LEU A 177 -0.67 -17.08 14.31
C LEU A 177 0.55 -17.75 13.66
N LYS A 178 0.35 -18.41 12.50
CA LYS A 178 1.42 -19.08 11.76
C LYS A 178 2.43 -18.07 11.20
N ALA A 179 1.96 -17.05 10.48
CA ALA A 179 2.80 -15.99 9.93
C ALA A 179 3.65 -15.33 11.02
N ALA A 180 3.03 -14.92 12.12
CA ALA A 180 3.74 -14.26 13.20
C ALA A 180 4.72 -15.19 13.96
N ALA A 181 4.41 -16.48 14.13
CA ALA A 181 5.35 -17.44 14.70
C ALA A 181 6.62 -17.56 13.84
N ILE A 182 6.44 -17.74 12.53
CA ILE A 182 7.52 -17.81 11.54
C ILE A 182 8.36 -16.52 11.58
N MET A 183 7.73 -15.33 11.54
CA MET A 183 8.44 -14.05 11.65
C MET A 183 9.18 -13.90 12.99
N ARG A 184 8.61 -14.38 14.10
CA ARG A 184 9.22 -14.32 15.45
C ARG A 184 10.46 -15.20 15.55
N GLU A 185 10.45 -16.34 14.86
CA GLU A 185 11.54 -17.32 14.79
C GLU A 185 12.66 -16.89 13.83
N ARG A 186 12.32 -16.19 12.74
CA ARG A 186 13.28 -15.50 11.87
C ARG A 186 13.82 -14.18 12.43
N GLY A 187 13.21 -13.65 13.50
CA GLY A 187 13.60 -12.37 14.13
C GLY A 187 12.99 -11.12 13.48
N LEU A 188 12.04 -11.27 12.56
CA LEU A 188 11.40 -10.25 11.74
C LEU A 188 10.25 -9.50 12.46
N TRP A 189 10.28 -9.45 13.80
CA TRP A 189 9.37 -8.61 14.59
C TRP A 189 10.08 -7.30 14.93
N ILE A 190 9.54 -6.18 14.49
CA ILE A 190 10.06 -4.85 14.80
C ILE A 190 9.57 -4.38 16.18
N ASN A 191 10.34 -3.51 16.84
CA ASN A 191 10.02 -2.91 18.15
C ASN A 191 9.71 -3.90 19.29
N ARG A 192 10.16 -5.16 19.14
CA ARG A 192 9.81 -6.31 20.01
C ARG A 192 10.21 -6.16 21.49
N ASP A 193 11.15 -5.27 21.79
CA ASP A 193 11.69 -5.03 23.13
C ASP A 193 10.96 -3.95 23.93
N LYS A 194 9.80 -3.47 23.43
CA LYS A 194 8.76 -2.66 24.12
C LYS A 194 9.18 -1.32 24.75
N ARG A 195 10.41 -0.85 24.52
CA ARG A 195 10.93 0.40 25.12
C ARG A 195 10.21 1.66 24.66
N ILE A 196 9.63 1.63 23.47
CA ILE A 196 9.09 2.81 22.80
C ILE A 196 7.81 3.26 23.50
N VAL A 197 7.91 4.41 24.17
CA VAL A 197 6.81 5.15 24.79
C VAL A 197 6.36 6.25 23.83
N GLY A 198 5.05 6.53 23.77
CA GLY A 198 4.50 7.43 22.76
C GLY A 198 4.48 6.81 21.36
N SER A 199 4.79 7.62 20.35
CA SER A 199 4.70 7.27 18.93
C SER A 199 5.63 6.12 18.51
N MET A 200 5.15 5.25 17.63
CA MET A 200 5.96 4.19 17.01
C MET A 200 6.44 4.67 15.64
N PRO A 201 7.76 4.71 15.35
CA PRO A 201 8.26 5.14 14.05
C PRO A 201 7.64 4.34 12.89
N GLY A 202 7.25 5.05 11.83
CA GLY A 202 6.61 4.47 10.63
C GLY A 202 5.14 4.05 10.78
N VAL A 203 4.58 4.03 12.00
CA VAL A 203 3.17 3.73 12.25
C VAL A 203 2.39 5.02 12.44
N LEU A 204 1.38 5.24 11.61
CA LEU A 204 0.64 6.50 11.52
C LEU A 204 -0.77 6.35 12.10
N VAL A 205 -1.28 7.42 12.71
CA VAL A 205 -2.69 7.48 13.11
C VAL A 205 -3.57 7.27 11.86
N GLY A 206 -4.59 6.43 11.98
CA GLY A 206 -5.39 5.96 10.85
C GLY A 206 -4.91 4.65 10.21
N ASP A 207 -3.72 4.13 10.53
CA ASP A 207 -3.34 2.77 10.10
C ASP A 207 -4.34 1.74 10.67
N ALA A 208 -4.92 0.95 9.76
CA ALA A 208 -5.91 -0.09 10.05
C ALA A 208 -5.29 -1.48 9.91
N PHE A 209 -5.50 -2.33 10.91
CA PHE A 209 -4.95 -3.67 11.07
C PHE A 209 -6.09 -4.69 11.20
N PHE A 210 -5.93 -5.90 10.69
CA PHE A 210 -6.96 -6.93 10.80
C PHE A 210 -6.77 -7.81 12.04
N PHE A 211 -5.53 -8.14 12.41
CA PHE A 211 -5.26 -9.14 13.44
C PHE A 211 -4.54 -8.55 14.65
N ARG A 212 -4.93 -8.98 15.87
CA ARG A 212 -4.19 -8.63 17.11
C ARG A 212 -2.72 -9.00 17.02
N MET A 213 -2.41 -10.07 16.29
CA MET A 213 -1.05 -10.56 16.07
C MET A 213 -0.24 -9.70 15.09
N GLU A 214 -0.89 -8.99 14.17
CA GLU A 214 -0.25 -7.99 13.29
C GLU A 214 0.31 -6.83 14.15
N LEU A 215 -0.47 -6.38 15.14
CA LEU A 215 -0.05 -5.37 16.12
C LEU A 215 1.16 -5.84 16.97
N CYS A 216 1.28 -7.15 17.23
CA CYS A 216 2.41 -7.75 17.94
C CYS A 216 3.68 -7.81 17.06
N VAL A 217 3.55 -8.15 15.77
CA VAL A 217 4.67 -8.18 14.79
C VAL A 217 5.28 -6.79 14.58
N ILE A 218 4.45 -5.74 14.59
CA ILE A 218 4.84 -4.33 14.47
C ILE A 218 5.29 -3.72 15.82
N GLY A 219 5.04 -4.43 16.93
CA GLY A 219 5.33 -3.97 18.29
C GLY A 219 4.43 -2.81 18.77
N LEU A 220 3.37 -2.47 18.03
CA LEU A 220 2.41 -1.43 18.40
C LEU A 220 1.65 -1.78 19.69
N HIS A 221 1.27 -3.06 19.83
CA HIS A 221 0.66 -3.66 21.02
C HIS A 221 1.11 -5.12 21.17
N GLY A 222 1.90 -5.43 22.20
CA GLY A 222 2.61 -6.72 22.35
C GLY A 222 1.84 -7.84 23.06
N GLN A 223 0.55 -7.69 23.36
CA GLN A 223 -0.32 -8.75 23.89
C GLN A 223 -1.26 -9.30 22.80
N ALA A 224 -1.31 -10.62 22.66
CA ALA A 224 -2.17 -11.30 21.67
C ALA A 224 -3.67 -11.24 22.02
N GLN A 225 -4.02 -11.07 23.31
CA GLN A 225 -5.39 -11.11 23.82
C GLN A 225 -5.67 -9.92 24.75
N ALA A 226 -4.92 -9.78 25.84
CA ALA A 226 -5.16 -8.77 26.88
C ALA A 226 -5.27 -7.33 26.34
N GLY A 227 -6.20 -6.56 26.91
CA GLY A 227 -6.51 -5.20 26.48
C GLY A 227 -5.40 -4.18 26.76
N ILE A 228 -4.62 -4.38 27.82
CA ILE A 228 -3.52 -3.49 28.24
C ILE A 228 -2.19 -4.16 27.85
N ASP A 229 -1.25 -3.41 27.27
CA ASP A 229 0.16 -3.79 27.22
C ASP A 229 1.05 -2.80 27.97
N TYR A 230 2.08 -3.35 28.62
CA TYR A 230 2.96 -2.64 29.53
C TYR A 230 4.37 -3.23 29.53
N VAL A 231 5.34 -2.40 29.88
CA VAL A 231 6.70 -2.83 30.28
C VAL A 231 6.63 -3.28 31.74
N PRO A 232 7.06 -4.50 32.09
CA PRO A 232 7.01 -4.99 33.47
C PRO A 232 8.10 -4.36 34.34
N SER A 233 7.88 -4.34 35.66
CA SER A 233 8.85 -3.91 36.68
C SER A 233 10.30 -4.36 36.44
N SER A 234 10.50 -5.62 36.02
CA SER A 234 11.82 -6.21 35.76
C SER A 234 12.53 -5.68 34.50
N GLN A 235 11.89 -4.78 33.75
CA GLN A 235 12.38 -4.15 32.51
C GLN A 235 12.21 -2.63 32.53
N SER A 236 11.80 -2.05 33.66
CA SER A 236 11.69 -0.59 33.85
C SER A 236 12.78 -0.09 34.79
N SER A 237 13.37 1.06 34.47
CA SER A 237 14.47 1.65 35.25
C SER A 237 14.08 2.08 36.67
N ASN A 238 12.80 2.32 36.93
CA ASN A 238 12.26 2.63 38.26
C ASN A 238 11.74 1.40 39.04
N GLY A 239 11.78 0.19 38.44
CA GLY A 239 11.24 -1.02 39.07
C GLY A 239 9.70 -1.13 39.09
N GLU A 240 8.97 -0.20 38.47
CA GLU A 240 7.51 -0.20 38.41
C GLU A 240 7.00 -0.52 37.00
N PRO A 241 5.79 -1.11 36.83
CA PRO A 241 5.27 -1.40 35.52
C PRO A 241 4.70 -0.14 34.86
N ILE A 242 4.91 0.03 33.55
CA ILE A 242 4.48 1.21 32.79
C ILE A 242 3.68 0.77 31.56
N ALA A 243 2.42 1.20 31.45
CA ALA A 243 1.55 0.93 30.32
C ALA A 243 1.97 1.74 29.09
N THR A 244 1.99 1.08 27.92
CA THR A 244 2.45 1.69 26.66
C THR A 244 1.36 1.69 25.58
N SER A 245 0.39 0.77 25.68
CA SER A 245 -0.74 0.70 24.73
C SER A 245 -1.98 0.04 25.34
N ILE A 246 -3.17 0.48 24.90
CA ILE A 246 -4.45 -0.14 25.22
C ILE A 246 -5.30 -0.41 23.97
N ILE A 247 -6.18 -1.41 24.09
CA ILE A 247 -7.12 -1.85 23.05
C ILE A 247 -8.55 -1.63 23.55
N VAL A 248 -9.21 -0.63 22.98
CA VAL A 248 -10.60 -0.27 23.29
C VAL A 248 -11.50 -0.99 22.29
N SER A 249 -12.25 -2.01 22.72
CA SER A 249 -12.98 -2.87 21.78
C SER A 249 -14.33 -3.39 22.26
N GLY A 250 -14.96 -2.69 23.22
CA GLY A 250 -16.21 -3.11 23.85
C GLY A 250 -16.06 -4.46 24.56
N GLY A 251 -14.92 -4.64 25.24
CA GLY A 251 -14.58 -5.88 25.95
C GLY A 251 -15.01 -5.89 27.41
N TYR A 252 -15.36 -4.72 27.95
CA TYR A 252 -15.93 -4.52 29.28
C TYR A 252 -17.24 -3.75 29.13
N GLU A 253 -18.24 -4.10 29.95
CA GLU A 253 -19.56 -3.45 29.95
C GLU A 253 -19.53 -2.03 30.53
N ASP A 254 -18.47 -1.69 31.28
CA ASP A 254 -18.25 -0.41 31.95
C ASP A 254 -17.40 0.59 31.14
N ASP A 255 -16.94 0.22 29.94
CA ASP A 255 -16.20 1.12 29.03
C ASP A 255 -17.10 2.26 28.50
N GLU A 256 -16.61 3.50 28.52
CA GLU A 256 -17.25 4.67 27.90
C GLU A 256 -16.28 5.34 26.92
N ASP A 257 -16.69 5.53 25.66
CA ASP A 257 -15.83 6.04 24.59
C ASP A 257 -16.51 7.20 23.84
N SER A 258 -16.03 8.42 24.09
CA SER A 258 -16.48 9.65 23.43
C SER A 258 -15.50 10.13 22.33
N GLY A 259 -14.57 9.29 21.88
CA GLY A 259 -13.49 9.72 20.99
C GLY A 259 -12.31 10.32 21.77
N ASP A 260 -12.27 11.64 21.92
CA ASP A 260 -11.14 12.32 22.57
C ASP A 260 -11.07 12.10 24.09
N VAL A 261 -12.15 11.61 24.70
CA VAL A 261 -12.21 11.17 26.10
C VAL A 261 -12.69 9.73 26.18
N ILE A 262 -12.00 8.92 26.98
CA ILE A 262 -12.30 7.51 27.21
C ILE A 262 -12.30 7.25 28.73
N VAL A 263 -13.34 6.60 29.26
CA VAL A 263 -13.29 5.94 30.56
C VAL A 263 -13.08 4.45 30.30
N TYR A 264 -11.85 4.00 30.53
CA TYR A 264 -11.41 2.65 30.22
C TYR A 264 -11.45 1.76 31.46
N THR A 265 -12.04 0.57 31.34
CA THR A 265 -12.12 -0.39 32.44
C THR A 265 -10.81 -1.14 32.63
N GLY A 266 -10.38 -1.30 33.88
CA GLY A 266 -9.25 -2.15 34.24
C GLY A 266 -9.46 -3.61 33.82
N HIS A 267 -8.37 -4.35 33.69
CA HIS A 267 -8.42 -5.78 33.37
C HIS A 267 -8.64 -6.66 34.61
N GLY A 268 -9.12 -7.88 34.37
CA GLY A 268 -9.17 -8.97 35.36
C GLY A 268 -10.56 -9.21 35.95
N GLY A 269 -10.75 -10.39 36.54
CA GLY A 269 -12.01 -10.79 37.17
C GLY A 269 -13.18 -11.08 36.21
N GLN A 270 -12.92 -11.23 34.91
CA GLN A 270 -13.91 -11.62 33.90
C GLN A 270 -14.00 -13.15 33.73
N ASP A 271 -15.16 -13.63 33.27
CA ASP A 271 -15.34 -15.00 32.75
C ASP A 271 -14.92 -15.12 31.27
N ASN A 272 -14.99 -16.34 30.72
CA ASN A 272 -14.67 -16.63 29.31
C ASN A 272 -15.59 -15.92 28.29
N HIS A 273 -16.65 -15.24 28.73
CA HIS A 273 -17.58 -14.47 27.91
C HIS A 273 -17.38 -12.96 28.05
N GLY A 274 -16.42 -12.50 28.87
CA GLY A 274 -16.14 -11.08 29.12
C GLY A 274 -17.04 -10.44 30.20
N ARG A 275 -17.78 -11.22 30.98
CA ARG A 275 -18.63 -10.70 32.06
C ARG A 275 -17.84 -10.62 33.36
N GLN A 276 -18.01 -9.55 34.13
CA GLN A 276 -17.32 -9.41 35.41
C GLN A 276 -17.94 -10.37 36.45
N VAL A 277 -17.12 -11.18 37.12
CA VAL A 277 -17.54 -12.22 38.08
C VAL A 277 -16.81 -12.17 39.43
N MET A 278 -15.88 -11.23 39.60
CA MET A 278 -15.23 -10.92 40.89
C MET A 278 -14.65 -9.50 40.86
N HIS A 279 -14.31 -8.97 42.04
CA HIS A 279 -13.63 -7.68 42.16
C HIS A 279 -12.27 -7.69 41.45
N GLN A 280 -11.97 -6.61 40.73
CA GLN A 280 -10.65 -6.34 40.17
C GLN A 280 -9.64 -5.99 41.25
N LYS A 281 -8.36 -5.96 40.88
CA LYS A 281 -7.25 -5.58 41.74
C LYS A 281 -6.32 -4.59 41.06
N LEU A 282 -5.62 -3.77 41.84
CA LEU A 282 -4.57 -2.87 41.35
C LEU A 282 -3.24 -3.63 41.15
N GLU A 283 -3.28 -4.64 40.29
CA GLU A 283 -2.16 -5.53 39.94
C GLU A 283 -1.89 -5.44 38.42
N CYS A 284 -0.71 -5.92 37.98
CA CYS A 284 -0.34 -6.09 36.56
C CYS A 284 -0.67 -4.84 35.69
N GLY A 285 -1.54 -4.99 34.68
CA GLY A 285 -1.93 -3.90 33.78
C GLY A 285 -2.66 -2.73 34.47
N ASN A 286 -3.37 -2.96 35.57
CA ASN A 286 -4.11 -1.90 36.27
C ASN A 286 -3.14 -0.99 37.04
N LEU A 287 -2.15 -1.60 37.71
CA LEU A 287 -1.03 -0.88 38.30
C LEU A 287 -0.20 -0.16 37.23
N ALA A 288 0.00 -0.78 36.07
CA ALA A 288 0.74 -0.16 34.96
C ALA A 288 0.04 1.09 34.40
N LEU A 289 -1.29 1.13 34.36
CA LEU A 289 -2.08 2.31 33.98
C LEU A 289 -2.01 3.39 35.06
N GLU A 290 -2.19 3.05 36.34
CA GLU A 290 -2.09 4.02 37.45
C GLU A 290 -0.69 4.65 37.54
N ARG A 291 0.38 3.87 37.34
CA ARG A 291 1.74 4.42 37.24
C ARG A 291 1.96 5.25 35.99
N SER A 292 1.34 4.91 34.86
CA SER A 292 1.39 5.75 33.66
C SER A 292 0.69 7.10 33.85
N MET A 293 -0.37 7.15 34.66
CA MET A 293 -0.97 8.40 35.12
C MET A 293 0.01 9.19 36.00
N HIS A 294 0.56 8.56 37.05
CA HIS A 294 1.50 9.19 37.99
C HIS A 294 2.73 9.80 37.30
N TYR A 295 3.28 9.12 36.28
CA TYR A 295 4.43 9.60 35.51
C TYR A 295 4.06 10.36 34.21
N GLY A 296 2.78 10.66 33.98
CA GLY A 296 2.31 11.44 32.82
C GLY A 296 2.62 10.81 31.45
N VAL A 297 2.71 9.49 31.39
CA VAL A 297 3.18 8.69 30.24
C VAL A 297 2.15 8.65 29.11
N GLU A 298 2.64 8.75 27.87
CA GLU A 298 1.86 8.66 26.64
C GLU A 298 1.45 7.20 26.34
N VAL A 299 0.16 6.90 26.42
CA VAL A 299 -0.41 5.59 26.11
C VAL A 299 -1.00 5.60 24.70
N ARG A 300 -0.62 4.62 23.87
CA ARG A 300 -1.19 4.43 22.52
C ARG A 300 -2.58 3.80 22.60
N VAL A 301 -3.56 4.36 21.89
CA VAL A 301 -4.93 3.80 21.83
C VAL A 301 -5.18 3.18 20.45
N ILE A 302 -5.59 1.92 20.47
CA ILE A 302 -6.00 1.17 19.28
C ILE A 302 -7.47 0.76 19.46
N ARG A 303 -8.38 1.30 18.63
CA ARG A 303 -9.82 0.97 18.69
C ARG A 303 -10.14 -0.24 17.84
N GLY A 304 -10.81 -1.25 18.42
CA GLY A 304 -11.17 -2.51 17.77
C GLY A 304 -12.68 -2.70 17.62
N PHE A 305 -13.23 -2.53 16.41
CA PHE A 305 -14.67 -2.59 16.15
C PHE A 305 -15.03 -3.62 15.06
N LYS A 306 -16.31 -3.98 14.97
CA LYS A 306 -16.83 -4.82 13.87
C LYS A 306 -16.81 -4.04 12.57
N TYR A 307 -16.41 -4.67 11.46
CA TYR A 307 -16.44 -4.05 10.13
C TYR A 307 -16.80 -5.10 9.08
N GLU A 308 -17.85 -4.85 8.30
CA GLU A 308 -18.31 -5.75 7.24
C GLU A 308 -17.30 -5.77 6.08
N GLY A 309 -17.03 -6.96 5.54
CA GLY A 309 -15.95 -7.15 4.54
C GLY A 309 -14.54 -7.31 5.13
N SER A 310 -14.35 -7.18 6.45
CA SER A 310 -13.07 -7.55 7.08
C SER A 310 -12.79 -9.06 6.99
N ALA A 311 -11.52 -9.41 6.74
CA ALA A 311 -10.97 -10.77 6.75
C ALA A 311 -11.36 -11.63 7.97
N ASN A 312 -11.68 -11.01 9.11
CA ASN A 312 -12.15 -11.71 10.32
C ASN A 312 -13.39 -11.06 10.98
N GLY A 313 -14.03 -10.10 10.31
CA GLY A 313 -15.19 -9.35 10.83
C GLY A 313 -14.87 -8.25 11.85
N LYS A 314 -13.60 -8.04 12.23
CA LYS A 314 -13.13 -6.90 13.02
C LYS A 314 -12.05 -6.09 12.30
N VAL A 315 -11.89 -4.83 12.67
CA VAL A 315 -10.73 -3.99 12.32
C VAL A 315 -10.21 -3.34 13.60
N TYR A 316 -8.90 -3.16 13.68
CA TYR A 316 -8.20 -2.43 14.74
C TYR A 316 -7.55 -1.19 14.11
N VAL A 317 -7.85 0.00 14.62
CA VAL A 317 -7.36 1.27 14.04
C VAL A 317 -6.57 2.03 15.11
N TYR A 318 -5.39 2.51 14.77
CA TYR A 318 -4.57 3.33 15.67
C TYR A 318 -5.07 4.78 15.68
N ASP A 319 -5.50 5.27 16.85
CA ASP A 319 -6.08 6.60 17.02
C ASP A 319 -5.14 7.63 17.68
N GLY A 320 -3.89 7.22 17.91
CA GLY A 320 -2.84 8.07 18.46
C GLY A 320 -2.61 7.91 19.96
N LEU A 321 -2.05 8.96 20.55
CA LEU A 321 -1.60 9.04 21.93
C LEU A 321 -2.64 9.71 22.83
N TYR A 322 -2.76 9.18 24.03
CA TYR A 322 -3.62 9.68 25.10
C TYR A 322 -2.80 9.75 26.39
N LYS A 323 -3.20 10.63 27.32
CA LYS A 323 -2.70 10.62 28.70
C LYS A 323 -3.83 10.23 29.64
N ILE A 324 -3.49 9.43 30.65
CA ILE A 324 -4.39 9.13 31.75
C ILE A 324 -4.35 10.34 32.69
N VAL A 325 -5.52 10.90 33.02
CA VAL A 325 -5.65 12.12 33.84
C VAL A 325 -6.31 11.88 35.19
N ASP A 326 -6.98 10.74 35.36
CA ASP A 326 -7.70 10.38 36.58
C ASP A 326 -7.85 8.85 36.67
N THR A 327 -7.95 8.32 37.89
CA THR A 327 -8.16 6.89 38.16
C THR A 327 -8.92 6.69 39.47
N TRP A 328 -9.93 5.82 39.45
CA TRP A 328 -10.73 5.50 40.62
C TRP A 328 -11.17 4.04 40.65
N PHE A 329 -11.61 3.59 41.83
CA PHE A 329 -12.28 2.32 42.02
C PHE A 329 -13.79 2.57 42.11
N ASP A 330 -14.56 1.77 41.39
CA ASP A 330 -16.00 1.96 41.18
C ASP A 330 -16.73 0.61 41.28
N VAL A 331 -18.06 0.63 41.41
CA VAL A 331 -18.88 -0.58 41.29
C VAL A 331 -19.40 -0.68 39.86
N GLY A 332 -18.88 -1.64 39.10
CA GLY A 332 -19.29 -1.90 37.71
C GLY A 332 -20.71 -2.45 37.61
N LYS A 333 -21.27 -2.46 36.40
CA LYS A 333 -22.70 -2.80 36.15
C LYS A 333 -23.11 -4.18 36.68
N SER A 334 -22.21 -5.17 36.67
CA SER A 334 -22.39 -6.49 37.30
C SER A 334 -22.29 -6.53 38.84
N GLY A 335 -22.15 -5.39 39.52
CA GLY A 335 -22.09 -5.28 40.99
C GLY A 335 -20.71 -5.58 41.61
N PHE A 336 -19.69 -5.84 40.79
CA PHE A 336 -18.32 -6.07 41.24
C PHE A 336 -17.49 -4.79 41.18
N GLY A 337 -16.48 -4.70 42.05
CA GLY A 337 -15.54 -3.58 42.05
C GLY A 337 -14.61 -3.61 40.84
N VAL A 338 -14.52 -2.51 40.10
CA VAL A 338 -13.68 -2.33 38.91
C VAL A 338 -12.80 -1.10 39.05
N PHE A 339 -11.64 -1.09 38.41
CA PHE A 339 -10.84 0.14 38.26
C PHE A 339 -11.25 0.85 36.98
N LYS A 340 -11.38 2.18 37.02
CA LYS A 340 -11.68 3.03 35.87
C LYS A 340 -10.57 4.05 35.69
N PHE A 341 -10.11 4.20 34.45
CA PHE A 341 -9.03 5.10 34.07
C PHE A 341 -9.56 6.09 33.04
N LYS A 342 -9.48 7.40 33.33
CA LYS A 342 -9.89 8.43 32.38
C LYS A 342 -8.72 8.83 31.51
N LEU A 343 -8.82 8.56 30.21
CA LEU A 343 -7.86 8.97 29.21
C LEU A 343 -8.39 10.18 28.43
N ILE A 344 -7.52 11.14 28.15
CA ILE A 344 -7.77 12.26 27.24
C ILE A 344 -6.74 12.22 26.11
N ARG A 345 -7.20 12.41 24.87
CA ARG A 345 -6.35 12.44 23.68
C ARG A 345 -5.39 13.62 23.72
N ILE A 346 -4.14 13.42 23.32
CA ILE A 346 -3.18 14.51 23.21
C ILE A 346 -3.55 15.39 22.00
N GLU A 347 -3.56 16.71 22.21
CA GLU A 347 -3.85 17.71 21.18
C GLU A 347 -2.84 17.69 20.02
N ASN A 348 -3.17 18.39 18.93
CA ASN A 348 -2.32 18.58 17.74
C ASN A 348 -1.93 17.29 16.98
N GLN A 349 -2.57 16.17 17.28
CA GLN A 349 -2.54 14.97 16.44
C GLN A 349 -3.56 15.08 15.29
N VAL A 350 -3.26 14.45 14.15
CA VAL A 350 -4.20 14.29 13.02
C VAL A 350 -5.51 13.61 13.45
N GLU A 351 -6.55 13.68 12.62
CA GLU A 351 -7.87 13.10 12.91
C GLU A 351 -7.78 11.61 13.30
N MET A 352 -8.63 11.17 14.25
CA MET A 352 -8.72 9.76 14.64
C MET A 352 -9.16 8.90 13.45
N GLY A 353 -8.45 7.79 13.24
CA GLY A 353 -8.82 6.81 12.22
C GLY A 353 -10.21 6.23 12.45
N SER A 354 -10.60 5.97 13.70
CA SER A 354 -11.97 5.55 14.02
C SER A 354 -13.03 6.64 13.71
N GLY A 355 -12.66 7.92 13.73
CA GLY A 355 -13.47 9.04 13.25
C GLY A 355 -13.66 8.96 11.73
N ILE A 356 -12.56 8.87 10.99
CA ILE A 356 -12.54 8.70 9.52
C ILE A 356 -13.39 7.47 9.09
N PHE A 357 -13.29 6.35 9.82
CA PHE A 357 -14.12 5.16 9.57
C PHE A 357 -15.61 5.41 9.82
N LYS A 358 -16.00 6.13 10.89
CA LYS A 358 -17.42 6.52 11.14
C LYS A 358 -17.93 7.49 10.07
N PHE A 359 -17.10 8.46 9.66
CA PHE A 359 -17.44 9.39 8.59
C PHE A 359 -17.61 8.66 7.24
N ALA A 360 -16.72 7.72 6.90
CA ALA A 360 -16.85 6.89 5.70
C ALA A 360 -18.04 5.91 5.74
N VAL A 361 -18.54 5.49 6.90
CA VAL A 361 -19.88 4.84 7.00
C VAL A 361 -20.97 5.84 6.60
N SER A 362 -20.95 7.03 7.19
CA SER A 362 -21.96 8.07 6.96
C SER A 362 -22.03 8.54 5.50
N LEU A 363 -20.88 8.67 4.83
CA LEU A 363 -20.82 8.97 3.38
C LEU A 363 -21.44 7.86 2.51
N ARG A 364 -21.38 6.59 2.95
CA ARG A 364 -21.97 5.45 2.20
C ARG A 364 -23.47 5.29 2.43
N THR A 365 -24.02 5.83 3.51
CA THR A 365 -25.46 5.74 3.82
C THR A 365 -26.22 7.02 3.46
N GLN A 366 -25.71 8.19 3.87
CA GLN A 366 -26.38 9.49 3.78
C GLN A 366 -25.36 10.59 3.40
N PRO A 367 -24.78 10.56 2.18
CA PRO A 367 -23.68 11.43 1.78
C PRO A 367 -23.98 12.92 1.92
N LEU A 368 -25.22 13.34 1.63
CA LEU A 368 -25.63 14.75 1.71
C LEU A 368 -25.91 15.24 3.15
N GLU A 369 -26.16 14.34 4.10
CA GLU A 369 -26.25 14.71 5.53
C GLU A 369 -24.85 14.75 6.15
N ALA A 370 -24.02 13.76 5.83
CA ALA A 370 -22.63 13.70 6.27
C ALA A 370 -21.76 14.84 5.69
N ARG A 371 -22.03 15.26 4.45
CA ARG A 371 -21.32 16.37 3.79
C ARG A 371 -22.23 17.09 2.77
N PRO A 372 -22.92 18.18 3.17
CA PRO A 372 -23.98 18.82 2.37
C PRO A 372 -23.49 19.73 1.22
N ARG A 373 -22.18 19.82 0.97
CA ARG A 373 -21.58 20.68 -0.06
C ARG A 373 -20.38 19.99 -0.72
N GLY A 374 -20.02 20.45 -1.92
CA GLY A 374 -18.87 19.97 -2.68
C GLY A 374 -19.13 18.73 -3.54
N TYR A 375 -20.32 18.12 -3.50
CA TYR A 375 -20.69 17.07 -4.45
C TYR A 375 -21.17 17.67 -5.78
N ASN A 376 -20.42 17.42 -6.85
CA ASN A 376 -20.78 17.80 -8.22
C ASN A 376 -21.56 16.68 -8.93
N SER A 377 -21.28 15.42 -8.61
CA SER A 377 -22.14 14.27 -8.94
C SER A 377 -22.05 13.21 -7.85
N LEU A 378 -23.17 12.52 -7.60
CA LEU A 378 -23.22 11.32 -6.76
C LEU A 378 -22.99 10.03 -7.58
N ASP A 379 -22.85 10.12 -8.91
CA ASP A 379 -22.35 9.02 -9.74
C ASP A 379 -21.73 9.54 -11.06
N LEU A 380 -20.40 9.51 -11.15
CA LEU A 380 -19.61 9.80 -12.35
C LEU A 380 -19.65 8.63 -13.35
N SER A 381 -19.94 7.41 -12.90
CA SER A 381 -20.01 6.23 -13.78
C SER A 381 -21.26 6.23 -14.67
N SER A 382 -22.27 7.04 -14.35
CA SER A 382 -23.58 7.03 -15.02
C SER A 382 -24.24 5.64 -15.02
N LYS A 383 -24.18 4.94 -13.88
CA LYS A 383 -24.66 3.57 -13.62
C LYS A 383 -24.01 2.48 -14.50
N LYS A 384 -22.79 2.74 -15.00
CA LYS A 384 -21.99 1.74 -15.72
C LYS A 384 -21.22 0.80 -14.78
N GLU A 385 -20.91 1.26 -13.56
CA GLU A 385 -20.27 0.45 -12.51
C GLU A 385 -21.29 -0.22 -11.58
N ASN A 386 -20.85 -1.27 -10.87
CA ASN A 386 -21.66 -1.95 -9.84
C ASN A 386 -22.01 -1.04 -8.64
N PHE A 387 -21.21 0.00 -8.41
CA PHE A 387 -21.36 0.96 -7.33
C PHE A 387 -21.20 2.39 -7.87
N PRO A 388 -21.93 3.38 -7.35
CA PRO A 388 -21.80 4.76 -7.78
C PRO A 388 -20.39 5.30 -7.48
N VAL A 389 -19.85 6.06 -8.42
CA VAL A 389 -18.55 6.75 -8.28
C VAL A 389 -18.82 8.19 -7.88
N PHE A 390 -18.52 8.56 -6.64
CA PHE A 390 -18.75 9.93 -6.18
C PHE A 390 -17.76 10.91 -6.84
N PHE A 391 -18.22 12.13 -7.12
CA PHE A 391 -17.40 13.21 -7.68
C PHE A 391 -17.50 14.47 -6.81
N PHE A 392 -16.37 14.85 -6.21
CA PHE A 392 -16.30 15.82 -5.12
C PHE A 392 -15.24 16.91 -5.35
N ASN A 393 -15.63 18.17 -5.23
CA ASN A 393 -14.76 19.34 -5.27
C ASN A 393 -15.19 20.38 -4.23
N ASP A 394 -14.30 20.64 -3.25
CA ASP A 394 -14.43 21.71 -2.25
C ASP A 394 -13.27 22.73 -2.32
N VAL A 395 -12.49 22.72 -3.41
CA VAL A 395 -11.30 23.56 -3.61
C VAL A 395 -11.53 24.63 -4.66
N ASP A 396 -12.17 24.29 -5.79
CA ASP A 396 -12.40 25.20 -6.92
C ASP A 396 -13.67 24.83 -7.72
N MET A 397 -13.84 25.41 -8.91
CA MET A 397 -14.97 25.17 -9.81
C MET A 397 -14.60 24.26 -11.00
N ASP A 398 -13.51 23.49 -10.93
CA ASP A 398 -13.14 22.54 -11.97
C ASP A 398 -14.11 21.35 -12.00
N HIS A 399 -14.59 21.01 -13.20
CA HIS A 399 -15.53 19.93 -13.48
C HIS A 399 -15.00 18.98 -14.57
N SER A 400 -13.71 19.04 -14.92
CA SER A 400 -13.07 18.30 -16.02
C SER A 400 -13.38 16.78 -16.08
N PRO A 401 -13.52 16.03 -14.96
CA PRO A 401 -13.91 14.62 -15.02
C PRO A 401 -15.31 14.38 -15.61
N MET A 402 -16.23 15.34 -15.54
CA MET A 402 -17.59 15.22 -16.10
C MET A 402 -17.63 15.32 -17.64
N TYR A 403 -16.55 15.79 -18.27
CA TYR A 403 -16.44 15.87 -19.74
C TYR A 403 -15.76 14.62 -20.35
N CYS A 404 -15.37 13.65 -19.53
CA CYS A 404 -14.79 12.37 -19.97
C CYS A 404 -15.88 11.29 -20.12
N ASP A 405 -15.84 10.53 -21.22
CA ASP A 405 -16.73 9.40 -21.45
C ASP A 405 -16.35 8.21 -20.55
N TYR A 406 -17.16 7.92 -19.53
CA TYR A 406 -16.83 6.85 -18.58
C TYR A 406 -16.80 5.47 -19.26
N LEU A 407 -15.68 4.75 -19.13
CA LEU A 407 -15.40 3.48 -19.82
C LEU A 407 -14.96 2.38 -18.84
N VAL A 408 -15.84 1.45 -18.48
CA VAL A 408 -15.61 0.42 -17.44
C VAL A 408 -14.41 -0.49 -17.73
N THR A 409 -14.24 -0.90 -18.99
CA THR A 409 -13.25 -1.91 -19.43
C THR A 409 -12.46 -1.41 -20.63
N THR A 410 -11.17 -1.74 -20.70
CA THR A 410 -10.28 -1.41 -21.81
C THR A 410 -10.85 -1.85 -23.16
N VAL A 411 -10.82 -0.95 -24.15
CA VAL A 411 -11.19 -1.21 -25.54
C VAL A 411 -9.95 -1.60 -26.33
N PHE A 412 -9.94 -2.81 -26.88
CA PHE A 412 -8.85 -3.30 -27.73
C PHE A 412 -9.19 -3.22 -29.22
N PRO A 413 -8.19 -3.04 -30.10
CA PRO A 413 -8.37 -3.17 -31.55
C PRO A 413 -9.00 -4.54 -31.93
N PRO A 414 -9.96 -4.60 -32.88
CA PRO A 414 -10.74 -5.83 -33.14
C PRO A 414 -9.92 -7.09 -33.45
N TYR A 415 -8.71 -6.94 -34.02
CA TYR A 415 -7.85 -8.09 -34.34
C TYR A 415 -7.34 -8.83 -33.09
N VAL A 416 -7.31 -8.20 -31.90
CA VAL A 416 -6.82 -8.82 -30.65
C VAL A 416 -7.66 -10.05 -30.27
N TYR A 417 -8.96 -10.02 -30.60
CA TYR A 417 -9.92 -11.09 -30.35
C TYR A 417 -9.84 -12.28 -31.32
N ASN A 418 -9.09 -12.17 -32.42
CA ASN A 418 -8.99 -13.24 -33.42
C ASN A 418 -8.06 -14.40 -32.99
N VAL A 419 -7.36 -14.28 -31.86
CA VAL A 419 -6.34 -15.24 -31.41
C VAL A 419 -6.94 -16.40 -30.61
N GLY A 420 -7.35 -17.45 -31.34
CA GLY A 420 -7.47 -18.83 -30.85
C GLY A 420 -8.69 -19.16 -29.98
N ARG A 421 -9.73 -19.73 -30.60
CA ARG A 421 -10.82 -20.43 -29.88
C ARG A 421 -10.31 -21.77 -29.34
N GLY A 422 -10.75 -22.16 -28.13
CA GLY A 422 -10.56 -23.52 -27.58
C GLY A 422 -9.72 -23.64 -26.30
N ASN A 423 -9.02 -22.59 -25.85
CA ASN A 423 -8.04 -22.68 -24.75
C ASN A 423 -8.63 -22.48 -23.33
N GLY A 424 -9.82 -23.03 -23.06
CA GLY A 424 -10.51 -22.96 -21.77
C GLY A 424 -10.56 -24.29 -21.01
N CYS A 425 -10.95 -24.27 -19.73
CA CYS A 425 -11.03 -25.47 -18.89
C CYS A 425 -12.46 -26.02 -18.77
N ASN A 426 -12.58 -27.34 -18.58
CA ASN A 426 -13.86 -28.06 -18.50
C ASN A 426 -14.40 -28.24 -17.05
N CYS A 427 -13.85 -27.54 -16.07
CA CYS A 427 -14.12 -27.77 -14.64
C CYS A 427 -15.51 -27.29 -14.19
N ALA A 428 -16.50 -28.19 -14.13
CA ALA A 428 -17.89 -27.84 -13.83
C ALA A 428 -18.14 -27.24 -12.42
N GLY A 429 -17.41 -27.70 -11.40
CA GLY A 429 -17.59 -27.25 -10.00
C GLY A 429 -16.83 -25.98 -9.61
N GLY A 430 -16.07 -25.38 -10.54
CA GLY A 430 -14.97 -24.47 -10.23
C GLY A 430 -13.62 -25.15 -10.45
N CYS A 431 -12.53 -24.38 -10.47
CA CYS A 431 -11.21 -24.88 -10.87
C CYS A 431 -10.35 -25.31 -9.67
N LEU A 432 -9.97 -26.59 -9.64
CA LEU A 432 -8.97 -27.17 -8.75
C LEU A 432 -7.57 -27.11 -9.37
N ASP A 433 -6.53 -27.49 -8.62
CA ASP A 433 -5.11 -27.26 -8.99
C ASP A 433 -4.64 -28.12 -10.19
N ASP A 434 -5.41 -29.14 -10.57
CA ASP A 434 -5.26 -29.96 -11.77
C ASP A 434 -5.73 -29.28 -13.08
N CYS A 435 -6.34 -28.09 -12.97
CA CYS A 435 -6.97 -27.38 -14.08
C CYS A 435 -5.96 -26.84 -15.12
N LEU A 436 -6.32 -26.88 -16.41
CA LEU A 436 -5.59 -26.21 -17.49
C LEU A 436 -5.28 -24.72 -17.20
N CYS A 437 -6.19 -24.02 -16.50
CA CYS A 437 -5.96 -22.64 -16.07
C CYS A 437 -4.97 -22.52 -14.91
N ALA A 438 -4.83 -23.53 -14.04
CA ALA A 438 -3.75 -23.57 -13.04
C ALA A 438 -2.40 -23.76 -13.75
N MET A 439 -2.33 -24.71 -14.69
CA MET A 439 -1.12 -24.99 -15.49
C MET A 439 -0.65 -23.75 -16.27
N LYS A 440 -1.56 -22.99 -16.90
CA LYS A 440 -1.25 -21.69 -17.54
C LYS A 440 -0.61 -20.66 -16.58
N ASN A 441 -0.87 -20.75 -15.28
CA ASN A 441 -0.31 -19.88 -14.25
C ASN A 441 0.95 -20.47 -13.55
N GLY A 442 1.56 -21.54 -14.09
CA GLY A 442 2.71 -22.21 -13.48
C GLY A 442 2.33 -23.27 -12.44
N GLY A 443 1.17 -23.92 -12.59
CA GLY A 443 0.67 -24.96 -11.69
C GLY A 443 -0.04 -24.46 -10.42
N GLU A 444 0.09 -23.18 -10.07
CA GLU A 444 -0.61 -22.55 -8.95
C GLU A 444 -1.48 -21.38 -9.41
N PHE A 445 -2.71 -21.28 -8.89
CA PHE A 445 -3.58 -20.11 -9.10
C PHE A 445 -2.93 -18.83 -8.57
N ALA A 446 -3.32 -17.71 -9.17
CA ALA A 446 -2.91 -16.39 -8.67
C ALA A 446 -3.73 -15.95 -7.45
N TYR A 447 -4.89 -16.55 -7.19
CA TYR A 447 -5.86 -16.10 -6.18
C TYR A 447 -6.23 -17.21 -5.20
N ASP A 448 -6.49 -16.83 -3.94
CA ASP A 448 -7.08 -17.71 -2.93
C ASP A 448 -8.60 -17.92 -3.13
N LEU A 449 -9.24 -18.68 -2.25
CA LEU A 449 -10.69 -18.95 -2.29
C LEU A 449 -11.57 -17.70 -2.00
N GLN A 450 -10.99 -16.60 -1.51
CA GLN A 450 -11.67 -15.32 -1.28
C GLN A 450 -11.49 -14.34 -2.45
N GLY A 451 -10.54 -14.61 -3.35
CA GLY A 451 -10.18 -13.76 -4.48
C GLY A 451 -9.07 -12.74 -4.17
N ILE A 452 -8.28 -12.98 -3.12
CA ILE A 452 -7.08 -12.19 -2.79
C ILE A 452 -5.91 -12.75 -3.61
N LEU A 453 -5.09 -11.86 -4.16
CA LEU A 453 -3.87 -12.22 -4.89
C LEU A 453 -2.84 -12.88 -3.94
N VAL A 454 -2.39 -14.10 -4.24
CA VAL A 454 -1.46 -14.89 -3.42
C VAL A 454 -0.02 -14.38 -3.55
N ARG A 455 0.40 -14.08 -4.77
CA ARG A 455 1.68 -13.42 -5.10
C ARG A 455 1.57 -12.71 -6.45
N GLY A 456 2.37 -11.68 -6.68
CA GLY A 456 2.46 -11.03 -7.99
C GLY A 456 3.05 -11.97 -9.04
N LYS A 457 2.66 -11.79 -10.31
CA LYS A 457 3.17 -12.51 -11.47
C LYS A 457 3.40 -11.52 -12.63
N PRO A 458 4.27 -11.80 -13.61
CA PRO A 458 4.38 -10.93 -14.79
C PRO A 458 3.10 -10.95 -15.65
N LEU A 459 2.32 -12.04 -15.57
CA LEU A 459 1.04 -12.21 -16.24
C LEU A 459 0.18 -13.24 -15.49
N ILE A 460 -1.14 -13.00 -15.40
CA ILE A 460 -2.13 -13.94 -14.85
C ILE A 460 -3.10 -14.39 -15.94
N PHE A 461 -3.43 -15.68 -15.95
CA PHE A 461 -4.49 -16.23 -16.81
C PHE A 461 -5.73 -16.56 -15.99
N GLU A 462 -6.74 -15.69 -16.06
CA GLU A 462 -8.07 -15.97 -15.50
C GLU A 462 -8.85 -16.96 -16.39
N CYS A 463 -9.93 -17.53 -15.85
CA CYS A 463 -10.86 -18.34 -16.60
C CYS A 463 -11.72 -17.45 -17.50
N GLY A 464 -11.70 -17.71 -18.81
CA GLY A 464 -12.39 -16.90 -19.81
C GLY A 464 -13.84 -17.31 -20.12
N PRO A 465 -14.43 -16.72 -21.18
CA PRO A 465 -15.73 -17.14 -21.75
C PRO A 465 -15.74 -18.58 -22.28
N HIS A 466 -14.56 -19.12 -22.65
CA HIS A 466 -14.40 -20.50 -23.12
C HIS A 466 -14.21 -21.53 -21.98
N CYS A 467 -14.30 -21.13 -20.72
CA CYS A 467 -14.17 -22.05 -19.57
C CYS A 467 -15.55 -22.43 -19.03
N SER A 468 -15.82 -23.72 -18.87
CA SER A 468 -17.08 -24.27 -18.34
C SER A 468 -17.28 -24.03 -16.83
N CYS A 469 -16.33 -23.38 -16.15
CA CYS A 469 -16.39 -23.14 -14.72
C CYS A 469 -17.28 -21.91 -14.38
N PRO A 470 -18.08 -21.98 -13.30
CA PRO A 470 -19.10 -20.97 -12.98
C PRO A 470 -18.49 -19.59 -12.64
N PRO A 471 -19.30 -18.51 -12.66
CA PRO A 471 -18.87 -17.17 -12.23
C PRO A 471 -18.31 -17.14 -10.80
N THR A 472 -18.71 -18.06 -9.94
CA THR A 472 -18.22 -18.23 -8.57
C THR A 472 -16.78 -18.79 -8.47
N CYS A 473 -16.18 -19.25 -9.58
CA CYS A 473 -14.82 -19.78 -9.59
C CYS A 473 -13.78 -18.79 -9.01
N ARG A 474 -12.83 -19.30 -8.20
CA ARG A 474 -11.71 -18.52 -7.63
C ARG A 474 -10.85 -17.85 -8.70
N ASN A 475 -10.72 -18.45 -9.89
CA ASN A 475 -9.94 -17.90 -11.00
C ASN A 475 -10.78 -16.99 -11.93
N ARG A 476 -11.74 -16.26 -11.36
CA ARG A 476 -12.52 -15.20 -11.99
C ARG A 476 -12.63 -14.06 -10.98
N VAL A 477 -11.64 -13.16 -10.89
CA VAL A 477 -11.56 -12.14 -9.82
C VAL A 477 -11.79 -10.75 -10.37
N THR A 478 -10.99 -10.39 -11.37
CA THR A 478 -10.93 -9.06 -11.99
C THR A 478 -12.10 -8.84 -12.95
N GLN A 479 -12.49 -9.87 -13.70
CA GLN A 479 -13.66 -9.88 -14.60
C GLN A 479 -15.02 -9.69 -13.89
N LYS A 480 -15.04 -9.56 -12.55
CA LYS A 480 -16.25 -9.23 -11.77
C LYS A 480 -16.48 -7.71 -11.63
N GLY A 481 -15.56 -6.88 -12.15
CA GLY A 481 -15.64 -5.43 -12.07
C GLY A 481 -15.41 -4.89 -10.65
N VAL A 482 -15.65 -3.59 -10.48
CA VAL A 482 -15.48 -2.88 -9.21
C VAL A 482 -16.35 -3.47 -8.11
N ARG A 483 -15.78 -3.61 -6.90
CA ARG A 483 -16.47 -4.08 -5.68
C ARG A 483 -16.46 -3.11 -4.50
N ASN A 484 -15.78 -1.97 -4.65
CA ASN A 484 -15.65 -0.93 -3.63
C ASN A 484 -16.27 0.37 -4.14
N ARG A 485 -16.78 1.20 -3.23
CA ARG A 485 -17.28 2.54 -3.52
C ARG A 485 -16.11 3.52 -3.54
N PHE A 486 -16.00 4.32 -4.60
CA PHE A 486 -14.91 5.26 -4.79
C PHE A 486 -15.43 6.70 -4.88
N GLU A 487 -14.56 7.64 -4.51
CA GLU A 487 -14.75 9.06 -4.70
C GLU A 487 -13.55 9.64 -5.46
N VAL A 488 -13.82 10.23 -6.62
CA VAL A 488 -12.88 11.12 -7.32
C VAL A 488 -12.98 12.48 -6.63
N PHE A 489 -11.87 12.98 -6.09
CA PHE A 489 -11.84 14.20 -5.31
C PHE A 489 -10.80 15.21 -5.82
N ARG A 490 -11.10 16.51 -5.73
CA ARG A 490 -10.17 17.57 -6.08
C ARG A 490 -9.00 17.61 -5.09
N SER A 491 -7.78 17.59 -5.60
CA SER A 491 -6.55 17.61 -4.80
C SER A 491 -5.72 18.85 -5.11
N LYS A 492 -5.19 19.49 -4.07
CA LYS A 492 -4.32 20.68 -4.19
C LYS A 492 -2.92 20.35 -4.72
N GLU A 493 -2.51 19.09 -4.64
CA GLU A 493 -1.17 18.62 -5.01
C GLU A 493 -1.20 17.82 -6.32
N THR A 494 -2.20 16.95 -6.49
CA THR A 494 -2.32 16.00 -7.60
C THR A 494 -3.37 16.40 -8.64
N GLY A 495 -4.10 17.51 -8.41
CA GLY A 495 -5.18 18.00 -9.27
C GLY A 495 -6.47 17.20 -9.06
N TRP A 496 -6.45 15.93 -9.43
CA TRP A 496 -7.51 14.96 -9.10
C TRP A 496 -6.87 13.73 -8.46
N GLY A 497 -7.50 13.21 -7.40
CA GLY A 497 -7.15 11.96 -6.76
C GLY A 497 -8.36 11.05 -6.61
N VAL A 498 -8.14 9.79 -6.24
CA VAL A 498 -9.19 8.81 -5.95
C VAL A 498 -9.02 8.28 -4.54
N ARG A 499 -10.12 8.15 -3.79
CA ARG A 499 -10.15 7.50 -2.46
C ARG A 499 -11.29 6.51 -2.35
N SER A 500 -11.11 5.47 -1.54
CA SER A 500 -12.15 4.47 -1.27
C SER A 500 -13.00 4.87 -0.07
N LEU A 501 -14.31 4.65 -0.13
CA LEU A 501 -15.20 4.76 1.04
C LEU A 501 -15.24 3.45 1.86
N ASP A 502 -14.76 2.36 1.27
CA ASP A 502 -14.66 1.03 1.88
C ASP A 502 -13.19 0.73 2.26
N LEU A 503 -12.95 -0.02 3.35
CA LEU A 503 -11.63 -0.55 3.70
C LEU A 503 -11.19 -1.58 2.65
N ILE A 504 -9.99 -1.40 2.06
CA ILE A 504 -9.43 -2.36 1.09
C ILE A 504 -8.34 -3.19 1.77
N GLN A 505 -8.46 -4.52 1.73
CA GLN A 505 -7.43 -5.44 2.25
C GLN A 505 -6.29 -5.59 1.24
N ALA A 506 -5.05 -5.72 1.72
CA ALA A 506 -3.89 -6.06 0.91
C ALA A 506 -4.15 -7.32 0.05
N GLY A 507 -3.68 -7.29 -1.20
CA GLY A 507 -3.91 -8.30 -2.22
C GLY A 507 -5.30 -8.28 -2.87
N SER A 508 -6.22 -7.39 -2.46
CA SER A 508 -7.55 -7.26 -3.11
C SER A 508 -7.46 -6.57 -4.47
N PHE A 509 -8.28 -7.02 -5.42
CA PHE A 509 -8.54 -6.29 -6.67
C PHE A 509 -9.32 -5.00 -6.39
N ILE A 510 -8.94 -3.92 -7.08
CA ILE A 510 -9.54 -2.58 -6.95
C ILE A 510 -10.40 -2.25 -8.18
N CYS A 511 -9.76 -2.15 -9.35
CA CYS A 511 -10.41 -1.85 -10.64
C CYS A 511 -9.48 -2.20 -11.83
N GLU A 512 -10.02 -2.21 -13.05
CA GLU A 512 -9.23 -2.23 -14.29
C GLU A 512 -8.76 -0.80 -14.62
N PHE A 513 -7.53 -0.62 -15.09
CA PHE A 513 -7.10 0.65 -15.69
C PHE A 513 -7.59 0.71 -17.13
N ALA A 514 -8.75 1.34 -17.35
CA ALA A 514 -9.47 1.27 -18.62
C ALA A 514 -9.28 2.54 -19.48
N GLY A 515 -8.93 2.32 -20.74
CA GLY A 515 -8.81 3.33 -21.78
C GLY A 515 -8.96 2.72 -23.17
N VAL A 516 -8.59 3.45 -24.22
CA VAL A 516 -8.58 2.98 -25.61
C VAL A 516 -7.16 2.55 -25.99
N VAL A 517 -6.98 1.28 -26.33
CA VAL A 517 -5.67 0.75 -26.75
C VAL A 517 -5.39 1.11 -28.20
N LEU A 518 -4.23 1.73 -28.42
CA LEU A 518 -3.73 2.13 -29.73
C LEU A 518 -2.69 1.13 -30.26
N THR A 519 -2.67 0.91 -31.58
CA THR A 519 -1.54 0.27 -32.25
C THR A 519 -0.29 1.16 -32.17
N ARG A 520 0.90 0.60 -32.44
CA ARG A 520 2.15 1.36 -32.52
C ARG A 520 2.08 2.53 -33.52
N GLU A 521 1.42 2.32 -34.65
CA GLU A 521 1.21 3.34 -35.70
C GLU A 521 0.25 4.44 -35.23
N GLN A 522 -0.87 4.07 -34.61
CA GLN A 522 -1.82 5.03 -34.03
C GLN A 522 -1.17 5.85 -32.90
N ALA A 523 -0.42 5.19 -32.02
CA ALA A 523 0.31 5.85 -30.94
C ALA A 523 1.35 6.85 -31.46
N GLN A 524 2.04 6.54 -32.57
CA GLN A 524 2.95 7.48 -33.22
C GLN A 524 2.21 8.72 -33.76
N ILE A 525 1.04 8.56 -34.37
CA ILE A 525 0.24 9.69 -34.88
C ILE A 525 -0.22 10.61 -33.73
N PHE A 526 -0.75 10.04 -32.64
CA PHE A 526 -1.15 10.80 -31.46
C PHE A 526 0.04 11.55 -30.83
N THR A 527 1.18 10.87 -30.61
CA THR A 527 2.40 11.52 -30.09
C THR A 527 2.94 12.61 -31.03
N MET A 528 2.78 12.48 -32.36
CA MET A 528 3.14 13.54 -33.32
C MET A 528 2.23 14.77 -33.22
N ASN A 529 0.97 14.62 -32.81
CA ASN A 529 0.07 15.74 -32.51
C ASN A 529 0.37 16.41 -31.15
N GLY A 530 1.22 15.80 -30.31
CA GLY A 530 1.48 16.23 -28.94
C GLY A 530 0.59 15.57 -27.87
N ASP A 531 -0.22 14.56 -28.24
CA ASP A 531 -1.11 13.88 -27.31
C ASP A 531 -0.34 13.07 -26.26
N ARG A 532 -0.84 13.06 -25.02
CA ARG A 532 -0.22 12.37 -23.87
C ARG A 532 -0.79 10.96 -23.69
N LEU A 533 -0.04 9.96 -24.15
CA LEU A 533 -0.42 8.55 -24.03
C LEU A 533 0.18 7.86 -22.79
N VAL A 534 -0.56 6.91 -22.23
CA VAL A 534 -0.09 6.03 -21.16
C VAL A 534 0.53 4.77 -21.77
N TYR A 535 1.73 4.39 -21.34
CA TYR A 535 2.42 3.18 -21.79
C TYR A 535 2.49 2.16 -20.65
N PRO A 536 1.71 1.05 -20.67
CA PRO A 536 1.66 0.12 -19.54
C PRO A 536 2.99 -0.57 -19.21
N SER A 537 3.91 -0.64 -20.18
CA SER A 537 5.31 -1.08 -19.99
C SER A 537 6.14 -0.18 -19.07
N ARG A 538 5.67 1.04 -18.72
CA ARG A 538 6.35 1.95 -17.78
C ARG A 538 5.96 1.75 -16.32
N PHE A 539 4.82 1.12 -16.04
CA PHE A 539 4.41 0.80 -14.66
C PHE A 539 5.45 -0.09 -13.98
N THR A 540 5.83 0.24 -12.75
CA THR A 540 6.95 -0.45 -12.10
C THR A 540 6.61 -1.86 -11.64
N GLY A 541 7.64 -2.70 -11.54
CA GLY A 541 7.52 -4.11 -11.16
C GLY A 541 7.19 -4.35 -9.69
N ASN A 542 6.47 -3.46 -9.00
CA ASN A 542 6.19 -3.53 -7.57
C ASN A 542 5.39 -4.78 -7.16
N TRP A 543 4.67 -5.41 -8.11
CA TRP A 543 4.08 -6.75 -7.92
C TRP A 543 5.09 -7.82 -7.51
N LYS A 544 6.39 -7.69 -7.86
CA LYS A 544 7.47 -8.61 -7.46
C LYS A 544 7.71 -8.63 -5.95
N GLN A 545 7.29 -7.59 -5.23
CA GLN A 545 7.41 -7.51 -3.77
C GLN A 545 6.28 -8.29 -3.07
N TRP A 546 5.09 -8.34 -3.69
CA TRP A 546 3.91 -8.99 -3.12
C TRP A 546 3.99 -10.52 -3.23
N GLY A 547 3.90 -11.20 -2.08
CA GLY A 547 4.07 -12.65 -2.01
C GLY A 547 5.52 -13.13 -2.12
N ASN A 548 6.53 -12.24 -2.05
CA ASN A 548 7.92 -12.66 -1.95
C ASN A 548 8.25 -13.11 -0.53
N LEU A 549 8.79 -14.32 -0.38
CA LEU A 549 9.12 -14.94 0.91
C LEU A 549 10.63 -15.26 1.06
N SER A 550 11.50 -14.69 0.20
CA SER A 550 12.95 -14.93 0.20
C SER A 550 13.66 -14.57 1.52
N GLU A 551 13.13 -13.61 2.27
CA GLU A 551 13.63 -13.25 3.62
C GLU A 551 13.33 -14.31 4.69
N VAL A 552 12.41 -15.24 4.39
CA VAL A 552 11.84 -16.20 5.34
C VAL A 552 12.21 -17.64 5.00
N PHE A 553 12.34 -17.98 3.73
CA PHE A 553 12.72 -19.30 3.25
C PHE A 553 13.87 -19.16 2.25
N SER A 554 15.06 -19.65 2.62
CA SER A 554 16.28 -19.59 1.78
C SER A 554 16.20 -20.47 0.53
N ASP A 555 15.26 -21.41 0.55
CA ASP A 555 14.82 -22.32 -0.50
C ASP A 555 13.66 -21.75 -1.35
N TYR A 556 13.23 -20.50 -1.10
CA TYR A 556 12.18 -19.84 -1.90
C TYR A 556 12.66 -19.50 -3.31
N VAL A 557 12.34 -20.38 -4.26
CA VAL A 557 12.37 -20.07 -5.69
C VAL A 557 11.03 -19.44 -6.08
N CYS A 558 11.05 -18.23 -6.64
CA CYS A 558 9.85 -17.63 -7.22
C CYS A 558 9.38 -18.48 -8.43
N PRO A 559 8.12 -18.95 -8.49
CA PRO A 559 7.68 -19.88 -9.53
C PRO A 559 7.93 -19.37 -10.95
N GLU A 560 8.48 -20.24 -11.80
CA GLU A 560 8.74 -19.94 -13.20
C GLU A 560 7.46 -19.44 -13.88
N SER A 561 7.53 -18.20 -14.37
CA SER A 561 6.44 -17.54 -15.06
C SER A 561 6.78 -17.44 -16.55
N PRO A 562 5.80 -17.60 -17.46
CA PRO A 562 6.07 -17.58 -18.88
C PRO A 562 6.69 -16.24 -19.30
N SER A 563 7.65 -16.29 -20.22
CA SER A 563 8.25 -15.09 -20.81
C SER A 563 7.17 -14.28 -21.53
N VAL A 564 6.88 -13.09 -21.02
CA VAL A 564 5.89 -12.16 -21.59
C VAL A 564 6.60 -11.31 -22.64
N PRO A 565 6.06 -11.16 -23.87
CA PRO A 565 6.62 -10.24 -24.85
C PRO A 565 6.57 -8.79 -24.32
N PRO A 566 7.43 -7.88 -24.81
CA PRO A 566 7.38 -6.48 -24.41
C PRO A 566 6.02 -5.85 -24.75
N LEU A 567 5.50 -5.04 -23.82
CA LEU A 567 4.20 -4.40 -23.94
C LEU A 567 4.34 -3.07 -24.70
N ASP A 568 4.48 -3.18 -26.02
CA ASP A 568 4.73 -2.09 -26.96
C ASP A 568 3.46 -1.26 -27.31
N PHE A 569 2.32 -1.53 -26.67
CA PHE A 569 1.07 -0.81 -26.91
C PHE A 569 0.95 0.45 -26.03
N ALA A 570 0.18 1.41 -26.51
CA ALA A 570 -0.18 2.62 -25.78
C ALA A 570 -1.68 2.65 -25.47
N MET A 571 -2.06 3.43 -24.46
CA MET A 571 -3.44 3.67 -24.09
C MET A 571 -3.72 5.18 -24.17
N ASP A 572 -4.69 5.55 -25.00
CA ASP A 572 -5.35 6.85 -24.89
C ASP A 572 -6.36 6.78 -23.73
N VAL A 573 -6.31 7.79 -22.87
CA VAL A 573 -7.27 8.03 -21.79
C VAL A 573 -7.88 9.43 -21.88
N SER A 574 -7.47 10.25 -22.85
CA SER A 574 -7.83 11.67 -22.95
C SER A 574 -9.35 11.87 -22.91
N ARG A 575 -10.08 11.12 -23.75
CA ARG A 575 -11.53 11.22 -23.92
C ARG A 575 -12.32 10.14 -23.20
N MET A 576 -11.83 8.89 -23.18
CA MET A 576 -12.54 7.75 -22.59
C MET A 576 -11.70 7.09 -21.50
N ARG A 577 -12.21 7.05 -20.26
CA ARG A 577 -11.48 6.52 -19.09
C ARG A 577 -12.44 6.08 -17.98
N ASN A 578 -11.95 5.34 -16.97
CA ASN A 578 -12.67 5.14 -15.70
C ASN A 578 -11.93 5.80 -14.52
N ILE A 579 -12.36 5.48 -13.30
CA ILE A 579 -11.73 5.91 -12.04
C ILE A 579 -10.21 5.70 -11.99
N ALA A 580 -9.69 4.64 -12.63
CA ALA A 580 -8.30 4.25 -12.49
C ALA A 580 -7.32 5.32 -13.00
N CYS A 581 -7.75 6.07 -14.02
CA CYS A 581 -6.97 7.12 -14.67
C CYS A 581 -6.97 8.45 -13.91
N TYR A 582 -7.57 8.50 -12.71
CA TYR A 582 -7.48 9.61 -11.76
C TYR A 582 -6.68 9.23 -10.50
N LEU A 583 -6.04 8.05 -10.45
CA LEU A 583 -5.07 7.73 -9.39
C LEU A 583 -3.79 8.54 -9.61
N SER A 584 -3.32 9.18 -8.54
CA SER A 584 -2.12 10.02 -8.55
C SER A 584 -0.83 9.20 -8.65
N HIS A 585 0.26 9.86 -9.07
CA HIS A 585 1.59 9.25 -9.05
C HIS A 585 2.16 9.25 -7.62
N SER A 586 2.71 8.11 -7.19
CA SER A 586 3.59 8.05 -6.01
C SER A 586 4.62 6.93 -6.13
N THR A 587 5.88 7.26 -5.87
CA THR A 587 6.99 6.30 -5.69
C THR A 587 6.81 5.40 -4.46
N SER A 588 5.91 5.77 -3.53
CA SER A 588 5.49 4.97 -2.38
C SER A 588 4.05 4.43 -2.51
N SER A 589 3.62 4.19 -3.75
CA SER A 589 2.29 3.69 -4.14
C SER A 589 1.70 2.63 -3.21
N ASN A 590 0.40 2.75 -2.93
CA ASN A 590 -0.37 1.74 -2.19
C ASN A 590 -1.13 0.78 -3.12
N VAL A 591 -1.05 1.00 -4.43
CA VAL A 591 -1.62 0.16 -5.49
C VAL A 591 -0.50 -0.36 -6.39
N MET A 592 -0.55 -1.65 -6.74
CA MET A 592 0.31 -2.28 -7.75
C MET A 592 -0.48 -2.61 -9.02
N VAL A 593 0.23 -2.60 -10.15
CA VAL A 593 -0.27 -3.06 -11.44
C VAL A 593 0.02 -4.54 -11.64
N GLN A 594 -0.96 -5.27 -12.14
CA GLN A 594 -0.90 -6.69 -12.47
C GLN A 594 -1.53 -6.91 -13.85
N PHE A 595 -0.78 -7.51 -14.78
CA PHE A 595 -1.30 -7.85 -16.10
C PHE A 595 -2.14 -9.13 -16.06
N VAL A 596 -3.32 -9.12 -16.70
CA VAL A 596 -4.30 -10.23 -16.66
C VAL A 596 -4.90 -10.48 -18.05
N LEU A 597 -5.17 -11.75 -18.36
CA LEU A 597 -5.93 -12.20 -19.54
C LEU A 597 -7.14 -13.04 -19.12
N TYR A 598 -8.32 -12.74 -19.68
CA TYR A 598 -9.53 -13.59 -19.53
C TYR A 598 -10.34 -13.70 -20.84
N ASP A 599 -10.55 -12.60 -21.57
CA ASP A 599 -11.42 -12.56 -22.75
C ASP A 599 -10.71 -12.95 -24.06
N HIS A 600 -9.39 -12.81 -24.13
CA HIS A 600 -8.55 -13.28 -25.24
C HIS A 600 -7.24 -13.89 -24.74
N ASN A 601 -6.49 -14.59 -25.61
CA ASN A 601 -5.19 -15.20 -25.27
C ASN A 601 -3.97 -14.42 -25.84
N ASN A 602 -4.16 -13.23 -26.43
CA ASN A 602 -3.08 -12.43 -27.00
C ASN A 602 -2.16 -11.85 -25.89
N LEU A 603 -0.92 -12.32 -25.83
CA LEU A 603 0.06 -11.98 -24.79
C LEU A 603 0.60 -10.54 -24.87
N SER A 604 0.49 -9.88 -26.03
CA SER A 604 0.99 -8.51 -26.24
C SER A 604 0.01 -7.42 -25.80
N PHE A 605 -1.23 -7.78 -25.46
CA PHE A 605 -2.31 -6.85 -25.12
C PHE A 605 -3.05 -7.24 -23.82
N PRO A 606 -2.37 -7.59 -22.70
CA PRO A 606 -3.06 -7.92 -21.46
C PRO A 606 -3.82 -6.71 -20.89
N ARG A 607 -4.90 -7.00 -20.14
CA ARG A 607 -5.59 -5.97 -19.36
C ARG A 607 -4.75 -5.56 -18.17
N VAL A 608 -4.80 -4.27 -17.86
CA VAL A 608 -4.05 -3.62 -16.78
C VAL A 608 -4.94 -3.61 -15.53
N MET A 609 -4.66 -4.48 -14.55
CA MET A 609 -5.52 -4.64 -13.36
C MET A 609 -4.83 -4.10 -12.11
N LEU A 610 -5.58 -3.39 -11.27
CA LEU A 610 -5.06 -2.72 -10.08
C LEU A 610 -5.37 -3.51 -8.80
N PHE A 611 -4.36 -3.71 -7.96
CA PHE A 611 -4.47 -4.46 -6.69
C PHE A 611 -3.83 -3.69 -5.54
N ALA A 612 -4.37 -3.82 -4.33
CA ALA A 612 -3.82 -3.17 -3.14
C ALA A 612 -2.53 -3.85 -2.64
N MET A 613 -1.49 -3.05 -2.34
CA MET A 613 -0.23 -3.53 -1.73
C MET A 613 -0.28 -3.56 -0.19
N GLU A 614 -1.12 -2.73 0.42
CA GLU A 614 -1.29 -2.63 1.87
C GLU A 614 -2.78 -2.66 2.26
N ASN A 615 -3.07 -2.70 3.57
CA ASN A 615 -4.43 -2.53 4.08
C ASN A 615 -4.78 -1.03 4.05
N ILE A 616 -5.57 -0.60 3.07
CA ILE A 616 -5.87 0.81 2.77
C ILE A 616 -7.14 1.24 3.54
N PRO A 617 -7.03 2.08 4.59
CA PRO A 617 -8.21 2.58 5.31
C PRO A 617 -9.08 3.49 4.43
N PRO A 618 -10.38 3.64 4.73
CA PRO A 618 -11.27 4.56 4.03
C PRO A 618 -10.72 5.99 3.97
N LEU A 619 -11.08 6.70 2.90
CA LEU A 619 -10.72 8.08 2.57
C LEU A 619 -9.22 8.36 2.35
N ARG A 620 -8.33 7.38 2.52
CA ARG A 620 -6.95 7.44 2.04
C ARG A 620 -6.90 7.45 0.51
N GLU A 621 -6.06 8.31 -0.05
CA GLU A 621 -5.83 8.40 -1.50
C GLU A 621 -5.17 7.12 -2.04
N LEU A 622 -5.59 6.71 -3.23
CA LEU A 622 -5.03 5.62 -4.01
C LEU A 622 -4.02 6.19 -5.00
N SER A 623 -2.82 5.63 -5.00
CA SER A 623 -1.70 6.11 -5.81
C SER A 623 -0.97 4.95 -6.49
N LEU A 624 -0.50 5.23 -7.72
CA LEU A 624 0.21 4.30 -8.59
C LEU A 624 1.64 4.78 -8.84
N ASP A 625 2.55 3.83 -8.98
CA ASP A 625 3.89 4.10 -9.48
C ASP A 625 3.92 3.95 -11.01
N TYR A 626 3.70 5.08 -11.69
CA TYR A 626 3.77 5.20 -13.16
C TYR A 626 5.19 5.04 -13.73
N GLY A 627 6.21 4.85 -12.88
CA GLY A 627 7.61 4.75 -13.27
C GLY A 627 8.28 6.10 -13.52
N VAL A 628 9.55 6.02 -13.94
CA VAL A 628 10.38 7.19 -14.23
C VAL A 628 9.88 7.88 -15.50
N ALA A 629 9.56 9.16 -15.40
CA ALA A 629 9.39 10.03 -16.55
C ALA A 629 10.77 10.52 -17.03
N ASP A 630 10.97 10.59 -18.35
CA ASP A 630 12.11 11.32 -18.91
C ASP A 630 12.05 12.78 -18.41
N GLU A 631 13.11 13.28 -17.75
CA GLU A 631 13.10 14.61 -17.12
C GLU A 631 12.84 15.75 -18.12
N SER A 632 13.14 15.52 -19.40
CA SER A 632 12.82 16.40 -20.53
C SER A 632 11.32 16.65 -20.75
N ASN A 633 10.43 15.80 -20.21
CA ASN A 633 8.98 15.88 -20.36
C ASN A 633 8.25 16.40 -19.11
N MET A 634 8.95 16.83 -18.06
CA MET A 634 8.35 17.31 -16.79
C MET A 634 7.72 18.72 -16.83
N GLY A 635 7.11 19.09 -17.96
CA GLY A 635 5.85 19.82 -17.87
C GLY A 635 4.83 18.90 -17.20
N LYS A 636 4.65 19.06 -15.87
CA LYS A 636 3.89 18.20 -14.92
C LYS A 636 2.81 17.27 -15.52
N LEU A 637 2.64 16.09 -14.91
CA LEU A 637 1.53 15.16 -15.17
C LEU A 637 0.17 15.67 -14.65
N ALA A 638 -0.21 16.88 -15.07
CA ALA A 638 -1.61 17.23 -15.20
C ALA A 638 -2.21 16.36 -16.32
N ILE A 639 -2.93 15.30 -15.95
CA ILE A 639 -3.77 14.49 -16.84
C ILE A 639 -5.22 15.05 -16.87
N CYS A 640 -5.32 16.37 -16.69
CA CYS A 640 -6.47 17.24 -16.88
C CYS A 640 -5.94 18.65 -17.20
N ASN A 641 -6.08 19.06 -18.46
CA ASN A 641 -6.07 20.41 -19.01
C ASN A 641 -7.10 20.41 -20.14
#